data_AF-K0KE45-F1
#
_entry.id   AF-K0KE45-F1
#
_cell.length_a   1.000
_cell.length_b   1.000
_cell.length_c   1.000
_cell.angle_alpha   90.00
_cell.angle_beta   90.00
_cell.angle_gamma   90.00
#
_symmetry.space_group_name_H-M   'P 1'
#
loop_
_entity.id
_entity.type
_entity.pdbx_description
1 polymer ?
#
loop_
_entity_poly.entity_id
_entity_poly.type
_entity_poly.pdbx_seq_one_letter_code
_entity_poly.pdbx_strand_id
1 'polypeptide(L)'
;MCAVSQAASTTTPRAPPGVATARATPATPPANPAPVPATSRSTPPTSPAPVPVAVRSASPALSTSPAPAPATSRNATPTRSTPASTAVRTASTPARTASRPNPAQPVGRVPTSPMGPKVGESSTKVDYPLRAGGHPRWPVRALLASPPMTRTADLTSPAHTRLRLAVGLAAAGGLCGAVGPAISVVDGSAPPAYTAWPLLAVLALLPAAVSGYFLRRGREITAAAVLVPAGVFAVGRFLIDLQVVRDPLVAARPELFRPDSLVPPTPTAGAWLLLAGHALALAAGVVAAGRADQDGDRSQRFGLPTTAGVVAAVGLFSAPYSSTDAFIPAAGPLDAPPLPLLGGLLVLLAVPVLAVLAASTGDPEARRGGLLGIAAVLVALAVPGLATAIAVDKVDVAPGPFLVLAAAAALAWSTTDKKEHDLELPGRRRLHLIAASLGVATGVAAALGALVDHLHVPGVAAPTDYAARLLWPAAIAVTLLALLPKARPAFIVATATVPLAAGPALDAALNATRVPSVEPAAGVWFTALAVLLAAAAAVAAALAGAVERDEEGVERATPPLPLLAAGLVAGLLALGAFALPVLKAPDFVPITAFGLRVGSWGLLIALVTVLGAVWLALVSRPGRGAALLLGAACVTATRALEYPLSESRVAGTAPGPGLWLALATTAALLIAAVARTSRS
;
A
#
# COMPACT_ATOMS: atom_id res chain seq x y z
N MET A 1 -29.61 34.20 36.49
CA MET A 1 -29.67 35.68 36.64
C MET A 1 -29.22 36.30 35.32
N CYS A 2 -29.98 37.23 34.76
CA CYS A 2 -29.75 38.04 33.53
C CYS A 2 -29.34 37.23 32.26
N ALA A 3 -30.18 36.96 31.24
CA ALA A 3 -31.12 37.80 30.44
C ALA A 3 -30.39 38.86 29.58
N VAL A 4 -30.68 39.12 28.29
CA VAL A 4 -31.96 39.21 27.54
C VAL A 4 -31.76 38.96 26.00
N SER A 5 -32.70 38.24 25.34
CA SER A 5 -33.46 38.45 24.05
C SER A 5 -32.83 39.16 22.82
N GLN A 6 -33.23 39.01 21.53
CA GLN A 6 -34.46 38.57 20.81
C GLN A 6 -34.07 37.70 19.57
N ALA A 7 -34.86 36.78 18.97
CA ALA A 7 -36.17 36.87 18.28
C ALA A 7 -36.19 37.83 17.05
N ALA A 8 -36.81 37.55 15.88
CA ALA A 8 -37.71 36.46 15.49
C ALA A 8 -37.77 36.15 13.96
N SER A 9 -38.33 34.97 13.66
CA SER A 9 -38.94 34.42 12.42
C SER A 9 -39.38 35.33 11.24
N THR A 10 -39.39 34.76 10.01
CA THR A 10 -40.65 34.52 9.24
C THR A 10 -40.49 33.53 8.06
N THR A 11 -41.63 33.05 7.55
CA THR A 11 -41.81 31.84 6.71
C THR A 11 -42.19 32.17 5.27
N THR A 12 -41.88 31.30 4.29
CA THR A 12 -42.37 31.44 2.90
C THR A 12 -42.89 30.11 2.32
N PRO A 13 -44.13 30.04 1.78
CA PRO A 13 -44.67 28.81 1.17
C PRO A 13 -44.83 28.87 -0.37
N ARG A 14 -44.65 27.71 -0.98
CA ARG A 14 -45.29 27.09 -2.18
C ARG A 14 -46.13 27.96 -3.17
N ALA A 15 -45.90 27.76 -4.46
CA ALA A 15 -46.78 28.20 -5.57
C ALA A 15 -47.11 27.05 -6.57
N PRO A 16 -48.33 26.99 -7.15
CA PRO A 16 -48.75 26.06 -8.21
C PRO A 16 -48.89 26.75 -9.62
N PRO A 17 -49.26 26.05 -10.71
CA PRO A 17 -48.97 26.47 -12.09
C PRO A 17 -50.15 27.01 -12.94
N GLY A 18 -49.88 27.63 -14.10
CA GLY A 18 -50.84 27.66 -15.22
C GLY A 18 -50.73 28.74 -16.33
N VAL A 19 -50.58 28.29 -17.59
CA VAL A 19 -51.37 28.68 -18.79
C VAL A 19 -51.14 30.05 -19.53
N ALA A 20 -50.55 29.92 -20.75
CA ALA A 20 -50.92 30.50 -22.07
C ALA A 20 -50.59 31.95 -22.58
N THR A 21 -49.98 31.95 -23.78
CA THR A 21 -50.21 32.80 -25.00
C THR A 21 -49.99 34.33 -25.03
N ALA A 22 -49.01 34.78 -25.83
CA ALA A 22 -49.22 35.61 -27.05
C ALA A 22 -47.92 35.96 -27.83
N ARG A 23 -48.03 35.96 -29.18
CA ARG A 23 -47.48 36.86 -30.23
C ARG A 23 -46.55 38.05 -29.82
N ALA A 24 -45.59 38.54 -30.63
CA ALA A 24 -45.21 38.27 -32.03
C ALA A 24 -43.86 38.93 -32.48
N THR A 25 -43.15 38.27 -33.43
CA THR A 25 -42.23 38.78 -34.52
C THR A 25 -41.08 39.82 -34.24
N PRO A 26 -40.09 40.03 -35.16
CA PRO A 26 -38.68 40.06 -34.77
C PRO A 26 -37.96 41.42 -34.93
N ALA A 27 -36.75 41.52 -34.35
CA ALA A 27 -35.78 42.58 -34.67
C ALA A 27 -34.32 42.07 -34.72
N THR A 28 -33.67 42.48 -35.81
CA THR A 28 -32.28 42.36 -36.30
C THR A 28 -31.14 42.47 -35.25
N PRO A 29 -29.99 41.78 -35.43
CA PRO A 29 -28.83 41.89 -34.54
C PRO A 29 -27.98 43.16 -34.76
N PRO A 30 -27.31 43.70 -33.73
CA PRO A 30 -26.30 44.75 -33.86
C PRO A 30 -24.95 44.20 -34.35
N ALA A 31 -24.21 45.06 -35.06
CA ALA A 31 -23.04 44.67 -35.86
C ALA A 31 -21.69 44.73 -35.13
N ASN A 32 -20.70 44.06 -35.74
CA ASN A 32 -19.27 44.18 -35.48
C ASN A 32 -18.78 45.65 -35.59
N PRO A 33 -17.96 46.14 -34.64
CA PRO A 33 -17.08 47.29 -34.88
C PRO A 33 -15.74 46.83 -35.51
N ALA A 34 -15.38 47.46 -36.63
CA ALA A 34 -14.12 47.26 -37.35
C ALA A 34 -13.02 48.24 -36.82
N PRO A 35 -11.76 48.22 -37.34
CA PRO A 35 -10.58 48.63 -36.56
C PRO A 35 -10.26 50.14 -36.58
N VAL A 36 -9.45 50.56 -35.59
CA VAL A 36 -8.90 51.92 -35.42
C VAL A 36 -7.43 51.96 -35.91
N PRO A 37 -6.94 53.05 -36.53
CA PRO A 37 -5.77 53.01 -37.41
C PRO A 37 -4.42 53.31 -36.74
N ALA A 38 -3.33 53.11 -37.50
CA ALA A 38 -1.96 53.34 -37.08
C ALA A 38 -1.36 54.67 -37.57
N THR A 39 -0.71 55.39 -36.67
CA THR A 39 0.30 56.47 -36.86
C THR A 39 1.06 56.64 -35.54
N SER A 40 2.32 57.11 -35.42
CA SER A 40 3.50 57.06 -36.30
C SER A 40 4.72 57.68 -35.55
N ARG A 41 5.89 57.01 -35.54
CA ARG A 41 7.23 57.52 -35.07
C ARG A 41 7.30 57.82 -33.53
N SER A 42 8.44 57.76 -32.84
CA SER A 42 9.82 58.08 -33.24
C SER A 42 10.96 57.38 -32.43
N THR A 43 12.10 57.22 -33.11
CA THR A 43 13.52 57.18 -32.61
C THR A 43 14.02 56.02 -31.70
N PRO A 44 15.28 55.55 -31.91
CA PRO A 44 15.86 54.39 -31.19
C PRO A 44 16.84 54.77 -30.05
N PRO A 45 17.07 53.88 -29.07
CA PRO A 45 18.22 53.95 -28.17
C PRO A 45 19.45 53.18 -28.71
N THR A 46 20.51 53.96 -28.88
CA THR A 46 21.95 53.67 -28.91
C THR A 46 22.44 52.26 -28.53
N SER A 47 23.26 51.67 -29.40
CA SER A 47 24.04 50.45 -29.15
C SER A 47 25.27 50.71 -28.25
N PRO A 48 25.57 49.87 -27.25
CA PRO A 48 26.88 49.81 -26.60
C PRO A 48 27.88 48.97 -27.41
N ALA A 49 29.18 49.27 -27.25
CA ALA A 49 30.28 48.75 -28.06
C ALA A 49 30.74 47.32 -27.70
N PRO A 50 31.40 46.59 -28.63
CA PRO A 50 31.98 45.27 -28.34
C PRO A 50 33.29 45.37 -27.54
N VAL A 51 33.45 44.50 -26.55
CA VAL A 51 34.70 44.30 -25.79
C VAL A 51 35.61 43.32 -26.55
N PRO A 52 36.93 43.59 -26.69
CA PRO A 52 37.84 42.69 -27.39
C PRO A 52 38.23 41.50 -26.52
N VAL A 53 37.92 40.28 -26.97
CA VAL A 53 38.48 39.04 -26.39
C VAL A 53 39.77 38.68 -27.12
N ALA A 54 40.88 38.71 -26.40
CA ALA A 54 42.19 38.33 -26.92
C ALA A 54 42.29 36.81 -27.11
N VAL A 55 42.24 36.33 -28.35
CA VAL A 55 42.54 34.94 -28.70
C VAL A 55 44.06 34.76 -28.73
N ARG A 56 44.59 33.96 -27.79
CA ARG A 56 46.02 33.62 -27.75
C ARG A 56 46.26 32.29 -28.46
N SER A 57 46.66 32.37 -29.72
CA SER A 57 47.02 31.22 -30.56
C SER A 57 48.46 30.76 -30.30
N ALA A 58 48.68 29.43 -30.30
CA ALA A 58 50.01 28.83 -30.28
C ALA A 58 50.02 27.44 -30.96
N SER A 59 50.19 27.44 -32.29
CA SER A 59 51.03 26.51 -33.07
C SER A 59 50.76 24.97 -33.08
N PRO A 60 51.33 24.20 -34.04
CA PRO A 60 51.33 24.47 -35.49
C PRO A 60 51.14 23.20 -36.38
N ALA A 61 51.10 23.44 -37.70
CA ALA A 61 51.64 22.59 -38.78
C ALA A 61 50.97 21.24 -39.17
N LEU A 62 50.23 21.33 -40.30
CA LEU A 62 50.25 20.44 -41.49
C LEU A 62 50.91 19.04 -41.40
N SER A 63 50.15 18.03 -41.85
CA SER A 63 50.64 17.13 -42.92
C SER A 63 49.50 16.71 -43.85
N THR A 64 49.76 16.71 -45.16
CA THR A 64 48.82 16.36 -46.23
C THR A 64 49.18 15.00 -46.83
N SER A 65 48.22 14.09 -47.02
CA SER A 65 48.17 13.15 -48.17
C SER A 65 46.90 12.29 -48.21
N PRO A 66 46.55 11.72 -49.39
CA PRO A 66 45.19 11.30 -49.70
C PRO A 66 44.92 9.79 -49.59
N ALA A 67 43.64 9.44 -49.72
CA ALA A 67 43.15 8.07 -49.85
C ALA A 67 43.52 7.40 -51.18
N PRO A 68 43.47 6.06 -51.23
CA PRO A 68 42.93 5.34 -52.38
C PRO A 68 41.76 4.42 -51.99
N ALA A 69 40.88 4.15 -52.96
CA ALA A 69 39.78 3.20 -52.86
C ALA A 69 40.20 1.79 -53.41
N PRO A 70 39.29 0.92 -53.87
CA PRO A 70 38.64 -0.09 -53.04
C PRO A 70 39.02 -1.53 -53.43
N ALA A 71 38.81 -2.50 -52.53
CA ALA A 71 38.99 -3.93 -52.82
C ALA A 71 37.65 -4.68 -52.87
N THR A 72 37.36 -5.30 -54.02
CA THR A 72 36.24 -6.23 -54.23
C THR A 72 36.77 -7.67 -54.30
N SER A 73 36.17 -8.61 -53.56
CA SER A 73 36.28 -10.07 -53.81
C SER A 73 35.36 -10.87 -52.88
N ARG A 74 34.17 -11.27 -53.38
CA ARG A 74 33.75 -12.65 -53.73
C ARG A 74 33.24 -13.56 -52.59
N ASN A 75 31.96 -13.92 -52.74
CA ASN A 75 31.34 -15.26 -52.64
C ASN A 75 31.91 -16.27 -51.62
N ALA A 76 31.03 -16.79 -50.75
CA ALA A 76 30.41 -18.10 -50.97
C ALA A 76 29.26 -18.41 -49.98
N THR A 77 28.10 -18.82 -50.51
CA THR A 77 27.15 -19.67 -49.78
C THR A 77 27.69 -21.11 -49.79
N PRO A 78 27.35 -21.96 -48.81
CA PRO A 78 26.48 -23.08 -49.17
C PRO A 78 25.44 -23.46 -48.10
N THR A 79 24.55 -24.36 -48.52
CA THR A 79 23.33 -24.79 -47.84
C THR A 79 23.50 -26.13 -47.09
N ARG A 80 22.67 -26.30 -46.04
CA ARG A 80 21.91 -27.53 -45.72
C ARG A 80 22.67 -28.86 -45.47
N SER A 81 22.54 -29.40 -44.26
CA SER A 81 22.00 -30.77 -44.05
C SER A 81 21.83 -31.15 -42.58
N THR A 82 20.70 -31.80 -42.28
CA THR A 82 20.50 -32.68 -41.11
C THR A 82 21.02 -34.08 -41.48
N PRO A 83 21.43 -34.90 -40.50
CA PRO A 83 20.71 -36.17 -40.34
C PRO A 83 20.46 -36.56 -38.86
N ALA A 84 19.72 -37.66 -38.68
CA ALA A 84 19.10 -38.05 -37.42
C ALA A 84 19.72 -39.33 -36.79
N SER A 85 19.28 -39.59 -35.55
CA SER A 85 19.14 -40.92 -34.92
C SER A 85 20.39 -41.71 -34.49
N THR A 86 20.36 -42.18 -33.24
CA THR A 86 20.78 -43.50 -32.68
C THR A 86 20.93 -43.31 -31.16
N ALA A 87 19.91 -43.58 -30.34
CA ALA A 87 19.44 -44.88 -29.84
C ALA A 87 20.21 -45.42 -28.60
N VAL A 88 19.44 -45.64 -27.52
CA VAL A 88 19.55 -46.74 -26.54
C VAL A 88 20.90 -46.98 -25.82
N ARG A 89 20.93 -46.71 -24.51
CA ARG A 89 21.44 -47.71 -23.55
C ARG A 89 20.78 -47.67 -22.17
N THR A 90 20.66 -48.85 -21.58
CA THR A 90 19.88 -49.19 -20.39
C THR A 90 20.71 -49.23 -19.10
N ALA A 91 20.02 -48.96 -17.98
CA ALA A 91 20.18 -49.58 -16.65
C ALA A 91 21.56 -49.65 -15.96
N SER A 92 21.61 -49.13 -14.72
CA SER A 92 21.92 -49.98 -13.55
C SER A 92 21.64 -49.26 -12.22
N THR A 93 20.67 -49.75 -11.45
CA THR A 93 20.60 -49.57 -9.99
C THR A 93 21.62 -50.52 -9.33
N PRO A 94 22.17 -50.16 -8.16
CA PRO A 94 22.12 -51.15 -7.07
C PRO A 94 21.73 -50.54 -5.72
N ALA A 95 20.99 -51.31 -4.93
CA ALA A 95 20.73 -51.06 -3.52
C ALA A 95 21.62 -51.97 -2.64
N ARG A 96 22.16 -51.43 -1.54
CA ARG A 96 22.64 -52.17 -0.34
C ARG A 96 22.83 -51.16 0.80
N THR A 97 22.10 -51.16 1.92
CA THR A 97 22.00 -52.11 3.07
C THR A 97 23.25 -52.18 3.96
N ALA A 98 23.01 -52.25 5.28
CA ALA A 98 23.94 -52.36 6.44
C ALA A 98 24.55 -51.02 6.93
N SER A 99 24.43 -50.51 8.18
CA SER A 99 24.23 -51.02 9.56
C SER A 99 25.53 -51.14 10.39
N ARG A 100 25.46 -50.76 11.69
CA ARG A 100 26.47 -50.85 12.80
C ARG A 100 27.29 -49.56 13.08
N PRO A 101 27.93 -49.42 14.27
CA PRO A 101 27.31 -49.51 15.60
C PRO A 101 27.83 -48.45 16.60
N ASN A 102 27.26 -48.45 17.82
CA ASN A 102 27.77 -47.73 19.00
C ASN A 102 28.85 -48.57 19.74
N PRO A 103 29.94 -47.98 20.26
CA PRO A 103 30.77 -48.59 21.30
C PRO A 103 30.73 -47.83 22.65
N ALA A 104 30.85 -48.59 23.75
CA ALA A 104 30.74 -48.09 25.12
C ALA A 104 32.08 -47.62 25.74
N GLN A 105 32.01 -47.24 27.02
CA GLN A 105 33.03 -46.63 27.90
C GLN A 105 34.36 -47.42 28.04
N PRO A 106 35.37 -46.83 28.74
CA PRO A 106 35.55 -47.29 30.12
C PRO A 106 35.89 -46.21 31.20
N VAL A 107 35.37 -46.51 32.40
CA VAL A 107 35.78 -46.20 33.78
C VAL A 107 37.17 -45.55 34.05
N GLY A 108 37.20 -44.54 34.96
CA GLY A 108 38.41 -44.02 35.63
C GLY A 108 38.07 -43.36 36.99
N ARG A 109 38.96 -43.43 38.00
CA ARG A 109 38.65 -43.19 39.44
C ARG A 109 38.93 -41.78 40.01
N VAL A 110 38.18 -41.48 41.07
CA VAL A 110 38.32 -40.46 42.14
C VAL A 110 39.62 -40.64 42.96
N PRO A 111 40.27 -39.55 43.50
CA PRO A 111 40.22 -39.31 44.96
C PRO A 111 40.24 -37.83 45.48
N THR A 112 39.45 -37.60 46.55
CA THR A 112 39.72 -36.82 47.80
C THR A 112 39.83 -35.27 47.88
N SER A 113 38.80 -34.65 48.51
CA SER A 113 38.80 -33.87 49.78
C SER A 113 39.61 -32.55 49.95
N PRO A 114 39.32 -31.65 50.95
CA PRO A 114 38.42 -31.80 52.12
C PRO A 114 37.39 -30.66 52.41
N MET A 115 36.67 -30.82 53.54
CA MET A 115 35.75 -29.90 54.27
C MET A 115 36.35 -28.50 54.57
N GLY A 116 35.63 -27.43 54.96
CA GLY A 116 34.22 -27.17 55.39
C GLY A 116 34.10 -25.65 55.74
N PRO A 117 33.25 -25.14 56.66
CA PRO A 117 32.14 -25.71 57.42
C PRO A 117 30.79 -24.93 57.24
N LYS A 118 29.80 -25.17 58.13
CA LYS A 118 28.37 -24.78 58.03
C LYS A 118 28.02 -23.39 58.59
N VAL A 119 27.15 -22.67 57.88
CA VAL A 119 26.07 -21.74 58.34
C VAL A 119 24.98 -21.77 57.22
N GLY A 120 23.66 -21.61 57.40
CA GLY A 120 22.80 -21.53 58.60
C GLY A 120 21.46 -20.84 58.25
N GLU A 121 20.32 -21.31 58.80
CA GLU A 121 18.95 -20.75 58.64
C GLU A 121 18.36 -20.66 57.20
N SER A 122 17.05 -20.64 56.95
CA SER A 122 15.87 -21.06 57.73
C SER A 122 14.78 -21.56 56.74
N SER A 123 13.91 -22.48 57.17
CA SER A 123 12.89 -23.12 56.31
C SER A 123 11.48 -22.93 56.88
N THR A 124 10.72 -21.97 56.35
CA THR A 124 9.29 -21.82 56.63
C THR A 124 8.46 -22.84 55.84
N LYS A 125 8.15 -23.96 56.50
CA LYS A 125 7.24 -24.99 56.00
C LYS A 125 5.82 -24.71 56.54
N VAL A 126 4.86 -24.52 55.65
CA VAL A 126 3.45 -24.28 56.03
C VAL A 126 2.71 -25.60 56.02
N ASP A 127 2.39 -26.12 57.21
CA ASP A 127 1.57 -27.31 57.39
C ASP A 127 0.07 -26.97 57.39
N TYR A 128 -0.74 -27.71 56.63
CA TYR A 128 -2.20 -27.67 56.70
C TYR A 128 -2.72 -28.85 57.54
N PRO A 129 -3.56 -28.62 58.57
CA PRO A 129 -4.07 -29.70 59.40
C PRO A 129 -5.21 -30.48 58.74
N LEU A 130 -5.04 -31.80 58.62
CA LEU A 130 -6.11 -32.75 58.32
C LEU A 130 -7.14 -32.77 59.45
N ARG A 131 -8.42 -32.52 59.13
CA ARG A 131 -9.53 -32.64 60.09
C ARG A 131 -10.43 -33.82 59.70
N ALA A 132 -10.36 -34.90 60.47
CA ALA A 132 -11.26 -36.04 60.35
C ALA A 132 -12.60 -35.77 61.06
N GLY A 133 -13.72 -36.23 60.50
CA GLY A 133 -15.02 -36.18 61.17
C GLY A 133 -16.22 -36.60 60.33
N GLY A 134 -16.83 -37.74 60.71
CA GLY A 134 -18.28 -37.98 60.69
C GLY A 134 -19.05 -38.03 59.36
N HIS A 135 -19.58 -39.21 59.02
CA HIS A 135 -20.67 -39.36 58.04
C HIS A 135 -22.00 -38.72 58.54
N PRO A 136 -22.97 -38.46 57.65
CA PRO A 136 -23.99 -39.50 57.44
C PRO A 136 -24.34 -39.79 55.97
N ARG A 137 -24.81 -41.01 55.72
CA ARG A 137 -25.44 -41.42 54.45
C ARG A 137 -26.86 -40.84 54.36
N TRP A 138 -27.24 -40.32 53.19
CA TRP A 138 -28.65 -40.05 52.85
C TRP A 138 -29.14 -41.02 51.75
N PRO A 139 -30.38 -41.55 51.85
CA PRO A 139 -30.89 -42.58 50.95
C PRO A 139 -31.52 -42.03 49.67
N VAL A 140 -31.86 -42.99 48.80
CA VAL A 140 -32.34 -42.86 47.43
C VAL A 140 -33.85 -42.55 47.35
N ARG A 141 -34.25 -41.81 46.30
CA ARG A 141 -35.62 -41.61 45.75
C ARG A 141 -36.69 -40.95 46.65
N ALA A 142 -37.11 -39.74 46.24
CA ALA A 142 -38.54 -39.41 46.12
C ALA A 142 -38.77 -38.33 45.06
N LEU A 143 -39.92 -38.40 44.40
CA LEU A 143 -40.41 -37.59 43.28
C LEU A 143 -40.39 -36.08 43.56
N LEU A 144 -39.95 -35.30 42.56
CA LEU A 144 -40.78 -34.21 42.02
C LEU A 144 -40.69 -34.26 40.49
N ALA A 145 -41.84 -34.06 39.84
CA ALA A 145 -41.96 -34.21 38.39
C ALA A 145 -41.12 -33.16 37.66
N SER A 146 -40.33 -33.59 36.68
CA SER A 146 -39.86 -32.68 35.64
C SER A 146 -41.10 -32.14 34.92
N PRO A 147 -41.36 -30.82 34.90
CA PRO A 147 -42.37 -30.28 34.00
C PRO A 147 -41.98 -30.67 32.58
N PRO A 148 -42.95 -30.80 31.65
CA PRO A 148 -42.60 -31.00 30.24
C PRO A 148 -41.63 -29.90 29.86
N MET A 149 -40.54 -30.26 29.16
CA MET A 149 -39.72 -29.29 28.44
C MET A 149 -40.62 -28.65 27.40
N THR A 150 -41.33 -27.60 27.80
CA THR A 150 -41.73 -26.53 26.91
C THR A 150 -40.45 -26.11 26.23
N ARG A 151 -40.33 -26.49 24.95
CA ARG A 151 -39.36 -25.94 24.02
C ARG A 151 -39.68 -24.45 23.94
N THR A 152 -39.21 -23.69 24.92
CA THR A 152 -39.21 -22.23 24.94
C THR A 152 -38.60 -21.84 23.62
N ALA A 153 -39.41 -21.24 22.75
CA ALA A 153 -38.96 -20.87 21.42
C ALA A 153 -37.64 -20.12 21.56
N ASP A 154 -36.58 -20.61 20.90
CA ASP A 154 -35.28 -19.96 20.93
C ASP A 154 -35.50 -18.48 20.62
N LEU A 155 -35.34 -17.63 21.64
CA LEU A 155 -35.30 -16.19 21.47
C LEU A 155 -34.05 -15.96 20.64
N THR A 156 -34.23 -15.90 19.31
CA THR A 156 -33.16 -15.82 18.34
C THR A 156 -32.25 -14.70 18.76
N SER A 157 -31.08 -15.07 19.28
CA SER A 157 -30.16 -14.11 19.91
C SER A 157 -29.98 -12.94 18.93
N PRO A 158 -30.05 -11.68 19.39
CA PRO A 158 -29.98 -10.51 18.50
C PRO A 158 -28.73 -10.54 17.61
N ALA A 159 -27.68 -11.24 18.05
CA ALA A 159 -26.52 -11.59 17.25
C ALA A 159 -26.90 -12.40 15.98
N HIS A 160 -27.64 -13.51 16.07
CA HIS A 160 -27.97 -14.37 14.93
C HIS A 160 -28.74 -13.61 13.84
N THR A 161 -29.70 -12.77 14.25
CA THR A 161 -30.48 -11.91 13.35
C THR A 161 -29.59 -10.89 12.60
N ARG A 162 -28.62 -10.26 13.29
CA ARG A 162 -27.63 -9.36 12.65
C ARG A 162 -26.77 -10.06 11.60
N LEU A 163 -26.35 -11.31 11.84
CA LEU A 163 -25.55 -12.06 10.87
C LEU A 163 -26.36 -12.46 9.63
N ARG A 164 -27.61 -12.92 9.82
CA ARG A 164 -28.53 -13.16 8.71
C ARG A 164 -28.79 -11.89 7.89
N LEU A 165 -28.93 -10.74 8.56
CA LEU A 165 -29.04 -9.43 7.89
C LEU A 165 -27.78 -9.09 7.09
N ALA A 166 -26.57 -9.26 7.65
CA ALA A 166 -25.32 -9.03 6.94
C ALA A 166 -25.17 -9.91 5.69
N VAL A 167 -25.48 -11.21 5.80
CA VAL A 167 -25.48 -12.13 4.64
C VAL A 167 -26.53 -11.73 3.61
N GLY A 168 -27.72 -11.32 4.04
CA GLY A 168 -28.79 -10.82 3.16
C GLY A 168 -28.39 -9.55 2.41
N LEU A 169 -27.76 -8.58 3.10
CA LEU A 169 -27.22 -7.36 2.48
C LEU A 169 -26.09 -7.68 1.50
N ALA A 170 -25.18 -8.59 1.83
CA ALA A 170 -24.11 -9.01 0.92
C ALA A 170 -24.66 -9.73 -0.32
N ALA A 171 -25.67 -10.58 -0.16
CA ALA A 171 -26.33 -11.26 -1.27
C ALA A 171 -27.10 -10.27 -2.16
N ALA A 172 -27.84 -9.32 -1.57
CA ALA A 172 -28.50 -8.25 -2.32
C ALA A 172 -27.49 -7.37 -3.07
N GLY A 173 -26.37 -7.00 -2.43
CA GLY A 173 -25.29 -6.26 -3.07
C GLY A 173 -24.66 -7.01 -4.25
N GLY A 174 -24.40 -8.31 -4.08
CA GLY A 174 -23.91 -9.18 -5.15
C GLY A 174 -24.91 -9.36 -6.30
N LEU A 175 -26.21 -9.44 -6.01
CA LEU A 175 -27.27 -9.47 -7.03
C LEU A 175 -27.35 -8.15 -7.80
N CYS A 176 -27.25 -7.01 -7.12
CA CYS A 176 -27.17 -5.70 -7.77
C CYS A 176 -25.93 -5.58 -8.68
N GLY A 177 -24.77 -6.06 -8.22
CA GLY A 177 -23.53 -6.13 -9.00
C GLY A 177 -23.56 -7.15 -10.16
N ALA A 178 -24.44 -8.15 -10.10
CA ALA A 178 -24.68 -9.11 -11.17
C ALA A 178 -25.66 -8.58 -12.25
N VAL A 179 -26.76 -7.97 -11.80
CA VAL A 179 -27.81 -7.44 -12.69
C VAL A 179 -27.37 -6.16 -13.38
N GLY A 180 -26.57 -5.31 -12.73
CA GLY A 180 -26.12 -4.03 -13.30
C GLY A 180 -25.42 -4.17 -14.66
N PRO A 181 -24.38 -5.02 -14.79
CA PRO A 181 -23.76 -5.35 -16.07
C PRO A 181 -24.69 -6.06 -17.05
N ALA A 182 -25.66 -6.84 -16.58
CA ALA A 182 -26.60 -7.58 -17.44
C ALA A 182 -27.67 -6.69 -18.11
N ILE A 183 -28.02 -5.54 -17.49
CA ILE A 183 -28.93 -4.54 -18.08
C ILE A 183 -28.20 -3.38 -18.79
N SER A 184 -26.89 -3.55 -19.05
CA SER A 184 -25.93 -2.53 -19.48
C SER A 184 -25.70 -1.42 -18.46
N VAL A 185 -24.44 -0.98 -18.31
CA VAL A 185 -24.02 0.09 -17.37
C VAL A 185 -24.12 1.48 -18.00
N VAL A 186 -23.96 1.54 -19.32
CA VAL A 186 -24.15 2.74 -20.15
C VAL A 186 -25.20 2.43 -21.24
N ASP A 187 -25.55 3.45 -22.02
CA ASP A 187 -26.46 3.30 -23.17
C ASP A 187 -25.86 2.42 -24.28
N GLY A 188 -26.70 2.04 -25.26
CA GLY A 188 -26.31 1.15 -26.36
C GLY A 188 -25.27 1.73 -27.34
N SER A 189 -24.70 2.91 -27.08
CA SER A 189 -23.62 3.48 -27.89
C SER A 189 -22.27 2.80 -27.65
N ALA A 190 -22.06 2.20 -26.48
CA ALA A 190 -20.81 1.54 -26.10
C ALA A 190 -21.08 0.14 -25.50
N PRO A 191 -21.23 -0.92 -26.31
CA PRO A 191 -21.40 -2.27 -25.80
C PRO A 191 -20.14 -2.77 -25.04
N PRO A 192 -20.26 -3.77 -24.14
CA PRO A 192 -19.09 -4.40 -23.53
C PRO A 192 -18.21 -5.09 -24.57
N ALA A 193 -16.90 -5.10 -24.35
CA ALA A 193 -15.94 -5.69 -25.28
C ALA A 193 -16.11 -7.22 -25.42
N TYR A 194 -16.70 -7.87 -24.42
CA TYR A 194 -17.05 -9.28 -24.39
C TYR A 194 -18.21 -9.54 -23.41
N THR A 195 -18.84 -10.72 -23.46
CA THR A 195 -20.00 -11.08 -22.62
C THR A 195 -19.62 -11.39 -21.17
N ALA A 196 -19.14 -10.40 -20.43
CA ALA A 196 -18.57 -10.57 -19.09
C ALA A 196 -19.60 -10.78 -17.96
N TRP A 197 -20.89 -10.46 -18.17
CA TRP A 197 -21.89 -10.46 -17.09
C TRP A 197 -22.01 -11.79 -16.30
N PRO A 198 -21.87 -13.01 -16.87
CA PRO A 198 -21.96 -14.25 -16.08
C PRO A 198 -20.77 -14.39 -15.14
N LEU A 199 -19.59 -14.00 -15.60
CA LEU A 199 -18.36 -14.00 -14.81
C LEU A 199 -18.46 -12.97 -13.67
N LEU A 200 -18.90 -11.75 -13.98
CA LEU A 200 -19.10 -10.71 -12.98
C LEU A 200 -20.16 -11.10 -11.94
N ALA A 201 -21.24 -11.78 -12.35
CA ALA A 201 -22.26 -12.29 -11.43
C ALA A 201 -21.68 -13.33 -10.44
N VAL A 202 -20.89 -14.29 -10.92
CA VAL A 202 -20.21 -15.28 -10.07
C VAL A 202 -19.25 -14.60 -9.08
N LEU A 203 -18.46 -13.63 -9.55
CA LEU A 203 -17.49 -12.91 -8.71
C LEU A 203 -18.15 -11.99 -7.69
N ALA A 204 -19.25 -11.32 -8.05
CA ALA A 204 -20.01 -10.43 -7.16
C ALA A 204 -20.72 -11.21 -6.02
N LEU A 205 -21.22 -12.41 -6.32
CA LEU A 205 -21.87 -13.28 -5.32
C LEU A 205 -20.88 -14.06 -4.45
N LEU A 206 -19.59 -14.15 -4.82
CA LEU A 206 -18.60 -15.00 -4.16
C LEU A 206 -18.47 -14.74 -2.64
N PRO A 207 -18.32 -13.50 -2.12
CA PRO A 207 -18.21 -13.28 -0.68
C PRO A 207 -19.48 -13.67 0.09
N ALA A 208 -20.65 -13.40 -0.49
CA ALA A 208 -21.95 -13.76 0.10
C ALA A 208 -22.16 -15.29 0.11
N ALA A 209 -21.73 -15.99 -0.95
CA ALA A 209 -21.80 -17.44 -1.05
C ALA A 209 -20.88 -18.14 -0.02
N VAL A 210 -19.64 -17.66 0.13
CA VAL A 210 -18.70 -18.20 1.13
C VAL A 210 -19.20 -17.94 2.56
N SER A 211 -19.69 -16.73 2.86
CA SER A 211 -20.28 -16.41 4.17
C SER A 211 -21.53 -17.26 4.45
N GLY A 212 -22.45 -17.37 3.48
CA GLY A 212 -23.65 -18.20 3.57
C GLY A 212 -23.36 -19.69 3.74
N TYR A 213 -22.28 -20.20 3.14
CA TYR A 213 -21.80 -21.58 3.36
C TYR A 213 -21.38 -21.79 4.84
N PHE A 214 -20.57 -20.89 5.41
CA PHE A 214 -20.16 -21.00 6.80
C PHE A 214 -21.32 -20.82 7.79
N LEU A 215 -22.26 -19.91 7.51
CA LEU A 215 -23.49 -19.74 8.30
C LEU A 215 -24.34 -21.02 8.30
N ARG A 216 -24.51 -21.67 7.14
CA ARG A 216 -25.19 -22.98 7.03
C ARG A 216 -24.46 -24.12 7.76
N ARG A 217 -23.15 -24.00 7.97
CA ARG A 217 -22.33 -24.92 8.77
C ARG A 217 -22.32 -24.59 10.27
N GLY A 218 -23.07 -23.57 10.72
CA GLY A 218 -23.08 -23.11 12.11
C GLY A 218 -21.83 -22.31 12.53
N ARG A 219 -20.93 -22.00 11.60
CA ARG A 219 -19.67 -21.28 11.84
C ARG A 219 -19.88 -19.78 11.73
N GLU A 220 -20.64 -19.23 12.68
CA GLU A 220 -21.13 -17.85 12.64
C GLU A 220 -20.00 -16.80 12.62
N ILE A 221 -18.94 -17.01 13.38
CA ILE A 221 -17.83 -16.06 13.47
C ILE A 221 -17.04 -16.08 12.15
N THR A 222 -16.75 -17.26 11.62
CA THR A 222 -16.16 -17.42 10.27
C THR A 222 -17.02 -16.71 9.22
N ALA A 223 -18.34 -16.91 9.24
CA ALA A 223 -19.27 -16.29 8.29
C ALA A 223 -19.27 -14.75 8.37
N ALA A 224 -19.26 -14.18 9.59
CA ALA A 224 -19.16 -12.74 9.78
C ALA A 224 -17.82 -12.18 9.25
N ALA A 225 -16.71 -12.82 9.63
CA ALA A 225 -15.36 -12.36 9.27
C ALA A 225 -15.09 -12.39 7.75
N VAL A 226 -15.76 -13.26 6.97
CA VAL A 226 -15.71 -13.23 5.49
C VAL A 226 -16.24 -11.91 4.90
N LEU A 227 -17.25 -11.30 5.53
CA LEU A 227 -17.92 -10.11 4.99
C LEU A 227 -17.20 -8.80 5.34
N VAL A 228 -16.38 -8.77 6.40
CA VAL A 228 -15.68 -7.55 6.83
C VAL A 228 -14.71 -7.03 5.75
N PRO A 229 -13.83 -7.84 5.14
CA PRO A 229 -13.00 -7.40 4.02
C PRO A 229 -13.83 -6.90 2.83
N ALA A 230 -14.91 -7.61 2.48
CA ALA A 230 -15.76 -7.24 1.34
C ALA A 230 -16.35 -5.83 1.51
N GLY A 231 -16.81 -5.47 2.71
CA GLY A 231 -17.29 -4.12 2.98
C GLY A 231 -16.20 -3.04 2.96
N VAL A 232 -14.99 -3.33 3.45
CA VAL A 232 -13.86 -2.38 3.39
C VAL A 232 -13.42 -2.12 1.94
N PHE A 233 -13.29 -3.18 1.13
CA PHE A 233 -12.94 -3.04 -0.29
C PHE A 233 -14.05 -2.40 -1.12
N ALA A 234 -15.33 -2.56 -0.73
CA ALA A 234 -16.44 -1.91 -1.41
C ALA A 234 -16.32 -0.37 -1.43
N VAL A 235 -15.68 0.26 -0.43
CA VAL A 235 -15.41 1.71 -0.46
C VAL A 235 -14.52 2.09 -1.64
N GLY A 236 -13.43 1.36 -1.85
CA GLY A 236 -12.51 1.60 -2.95
C GLY A 236 -13.13 1.27 -4.32
N ARG A 237 -13.85 0.13 -4.41
CA ARG A 237 -14.57 -0.25 -5.65
C ARG A 237 -15.69 0.73 -6.01
N PHE A 238 -16.41 1.27 -5.02
CA PHE A 238 -17.41 2.31 -5.24
C PHE A 238 -16.79 3.55 -5.87
N LEU A 239 -15.63 4.02 -5.40
CA LEU A 239 -14.96 5.19 -5.98
C LEU A 239 -14.43 4.93 -7.41
N ILE A 240 -13.95 3.71 -7.69
CA ILE A 240 -13.57 3.31 -9.05
C ILE A 240 -14.80 3.29 -9.97
N ASP A 241 -15.91 2.69 -9.55
CA ASP A 241 -17.12 2.56 -10.37
C ASP A 241 -17.89 3.88 -10.50
N LEU A 242 -17.76 4.79 -9.52
CA LEU A 242 -18.34 6.15 -9.58
C LEU A 242 -17.75 6.97 -10.74
N GLN A 243 -16.54 6.64 -11.19
CA GLN A 243 -15.95 7.26 -12.37
C GLN A 243 -16.80 7.03 -13.63
N VAL A 244 -17.44 5.87 -13.77
CA VAL A 244 -18.32 5.54 -14.90
C VAL A 244 -19.52 6.49 -14.97
N VAL A 245 -20.04 6.94 -13.82
CA VAL A 245 -21.14 7.92 -13.75
C VAL A 245 -20.64 9.35 -13.99
N ARG A 246 -19.40 9.66 -13.60
CA ARG A 246 -18.82 11.01 -13.71
C ARG A 246 -18.32 11.34 -15.11
N ASP A 247 -17.51 10.44 -15.68
CA ASP A 247 -16.92 10.54 -17.00
C ASP A 247 -16.51 9.12 -17.44
N PRO A 248 -17.37 8.42 -18.20
CA PRO A 248 -17.12 7.05 -18.62
C PRO A 248 -16.02 6.91 -19.69
N LEU A 249 -15.66 7.96 -20.44
CA LEU A 249 -14.61 7.84 -21.48
C LEU A 249 -13.23 7.52 -20.89
N VAL A 250 -12.98 7.94 -19.64
CA VAL A 250 -11.71 7.68 -18.93
C VAL A 250 -11.79 6.49 -17.96
N ALA A 251 -12.90 5.75 -17.95
CA ALA A 251 -13.07 4.58 -17.09
C ALA A 251 -12.65 3.29 -17.82
N ALA A 252 -11.48 2.75 -17.47
CA ALA A 252 -10.92 1.53 -18.05
C ALA A 252 -11.68 0.27 -17.58
N ARG A 253 -12.88 0.01 -18.14
CA ARG A 253 -13.74 -1.14 -17.81
C ARG A 253 -14.34 -1.84 -19.04
N PRO A 254 -13.49 -2.43 -19.91
CA PRO A 254 -13.91 -3.12 -21.14
C PRO A 254 -14.91 -4.26 -20.89
N GLU A 255 -14.94 -4.83 -19.68
CA GLU A 255 -15.92 -5.83 -19.28
C GLU A 255 -17.33 -5.27 -18.99
N LEU A 256 -17.47 -3.94 -18.88
CA LEU A 256 -18.74 -3.23 -18.72
C LEU A 256 -19.17 -2.51 -20.00
N PHE A 257 -18.23 -1.83 -20.67
CA PHE A 257 -18.44 -1.13 -21.94
C PHE A 257 -17.09 -0.81 -22.61
N ARG A 258 -17.09 -0.65 -23.94
CA ARG A 258 -15.95 -0.19 -24.73
C ARG A 258 -16.43 0.95 -25.64
N PRO A 259 -15.99 2.20 -25.43
CA PRO A 259 -16.26 3.27 -26.38
C PRO A 259 -15.64 2.97 -27.74
N ASP A 260 -16.33 3.33 -28.82
CA ASP A 260 -15.81 3.30 -30.20
C ASP A 260 -15.65 4.71 -30.81
N SER A 261 -16.07 5.73 -30.05
CA SER A 261 -16.07 7.13 -30.42
C SER A 261 -15.75 8.01 -29.21
N LEU A 262 -15.48 9.30 -29.46
CA LEU A 262 -15.22 10.30 -28.42
C LEU A 262 -16.51 10.94 -27.87
N VAL A 263 -17.68 10.42 -28.22
CA VAL A 263 -18.96 10.85 -27.63
C VAL A 263 -19.12 10.15 -26.28
N PRO A 264 -19.26 10.85 -25.15
CA PRO A 264 -19.41 10.20 -23.85
C PRO A 264 -20.71 9.39 -23.80
N PRO A 265 -20.66 8.05 -23.55
CA PRO A 265 -21.87 7.24 -23.43
C PRO A 265 -22.62 7.61 -22.14
N THR A 266 -23.95 7.61 -22.16
CA THR A 266 -24.73 8.04 -20.99
C THR A 266 -24.88 6.91 -19.96
N PRO A 267 -24.67 7.16 -18.65
CA PRO A 267 -24.87 6.15 -17.60
C PRO A 267 -26.35 5.76 -17.46
N THR A 268 -26.62 4.46 -17.39
CA THR A 268 -27.99 3.91 -17.29
C THR A 268 -28.28 3.37 -15.88
N ALA A 269 -29.45 2.74 -15.70
CA ALA A 269 -29.84 2.07 -14.46
C ALA A 269 -28.80 1.02 -13.97
N GLY A 270 -28.06 0.39 -14.89
CA GLY A 270 -27.04 -0.60 -14.51
C GLY A 270 -25.86 -0.01 -13.73
N ALA A 271 -25.44 1.22 -14.03
CA ALA A 271 -24.42 1.93 -13.26
C ALA A 271 -24.88 2.23 -11.83
N TRP A 272 -26.11 2.72 -11.67
CA TRP A 272 -26.69 2.99 -10.35
C TRP A 272 -26.88 1.71 -9.53
N LEU A 273 -27.25 0.61 -10.18
CA LEU A 273 -27.39 -0.69 -9.53
C LEU A 273 -26.02 -1.24 -9.07
N LEU A 274 -24.98 -1.08 -9.89
CA LEU A 274 -23.60 -1.44 -9.52
C LEU A 274 -23.11 -0.65 -8.30
N LEU A 275 -23.33 0.67 -8.27
CA LEU A 275 -23.01 1.53 -7.12
C LEU A 275 -23.80 1.16 -5.87
N ALA A 276 -25.10 0.87 -6.00
CA ALA A 276 -25.93 0.36 -4.91
C ALA A 276 -25.42 -1.00 -4.39
N GLY A 277 -24.89 -1.84 -5.28
CA GLY A 277 -24.23 -3.10 -4.94
C GLY A 277 -23.07 -2.92 -3.96
N HIS A 278 -22.17 -1.98 -4.23
CA HIS A 278 -21.06 -1.65 -3.31
C HIS A 278 -21.55 -1.04 -2.00
N ALA A 279 -22.56 -0.16 -2.03
CA ALA A 279 -23.13 0.41 -0.81
C ALA A 279 -23.75 -0.66 0.10
N LEU A 280 -24.41 -1.67 -0.47
CA LEU A 280 -24.94 -2.82 0.26
C LEU A 280 -23.83 -3.74 0.79
N ALA A 281 -22.75 -3.95 0.03
CA ALA A 281 -21.58 -4.70 0.50
C ALA A 281 -20.85 -4.00 1.66
N LEU A 282 -20.73 -2.67 1.61
CA LEU A 282 -20.23 -1.85 2.73
C LEU A 282 -21.11 -2.02 3.97
N ALA A 283 -22.43 -1.87 3.82
CA ALA A 283 -23.38 -2.06 4.92
C ALA A 283 -23.31 -3.47 5.52
N ALA A 284 -23.18 -4.51 4.69
CA ALA A 284 -22.98 -5.88 5.14
C ALA A 284 -21.70 -6.05 5.97
N GLY A 285 -20.58 -5.49 5.52
CA GLY A 285 -19.31 -5.51 6.26
C GLY A 285 -19.39 -4.78 7.60
N VAL A 286 -20.07 -3.63 7.66
CA VAL A 286 -20.29 -2.87 8.91
C VAL A 286 -21.14 -3.66 9.90
N VAL A 287 -22.25 -4.27 9.45
CA VAL A 287 -23.11 -5.10 10.31
C VAL A 287 -22.37 -6.37 10.78
N ALA A 288 -21.50 -6.95 9.96
CA ALA A 288 -20.68 -8.10 10.32
C ALA A 288 -19.54 -7.74 11.31
N ALA A 289 -18.89 -6.58 11.13
CA ALA A 289 -17.78 -6.14 11.97
C ALA A 289 -18.19 -5.96 13.44
N GLY A 290 -19.44 -5.56 13.71
CA GLY A 290 -20.01 -5.47 15.06
C GLY A 290 -20.17 -6.79 15.82
N ARG A 291 -19.61 -7.91 15.31
CA ARG A 291 -19.53 -9.22 15.98
C ARG A 291 -18.09 -9.72 16.16
N ALA A 292 -17.08 -8.98 15.70
CA ALA A 292 -15.68 -9.33 15.90
C ALA A 292 -15.25 -8.93 17.32
N ASP A 293 -15.38 -9.86 18.25
CA ASP A 293 -14.98 -9.67 19.65
C ASP A 293 -13.45 -9.52 19.74
N GLN A 294 -12.97 -8.57 20.55
CA GLN A 294 -11.55 -8.17 20.57
C GLN A 294 -10.72 -8.82 21.69
N ASP A 295 -11.35 -9.55 22.60
CA ASP A 295 -10.70 -10.16 23.77
C ASP A 295 -10.00 -11.51 23.48
N GLY A 296 -9.76 -11.82 22.20
CA GLY A 296 -9.05 -13.01 21.77
C GLY A 296 -7.52 -12.88 21.87
N ASP A 297 -6.89 -13.83 22.56
CA ASP A 297 -5.43 -13.90 22.75
C ASP A 297 -4.68 -14.01 21.41
N ARG A 298 -3.66 -13.18 21.18
CA ARG A 298 -3.12 -12.95 19.83
C ARG A 298 -2.34 -14.15 19.30
N SER A 299 -2.59 -14.50 18.04
CA SER A 299 -1.90 -15.63 17.40
C SER A 299 -0.66 -15.19 16.65
N GLN A 300 0.44 -15.94 16.82
CA GLN A 300 1.75 -15.67 16.20
C GLN A 300 1.82 -16.00 14.69
N ARG A 301 0.72 -16.43 14.05
CA ARG A 301 0.71 -16.94 12.65
C ARG A 301 0.56 -15.84 11.60
N PHE A 302 1.58 -14.99 11.49
CA PHE A 302 1.57 -13.79 10.65
C PHE A 302 2.24 -13.93 9.28
N GLY A 303 3.22 -14.83 9.13
CA GLY A 303 4.20 -14.78 8.04
C GLY A 303 3.59 -14.85 6.63
N LEU A 304 2.88 -15.94 6.31
CA LEU A 304 2.28 -16.12 4.99
C LEU A 304 1.18 -15.10 4.67
N PRO A 305 0.21 -14.79 5.58
CA PRO A 305 -0.80 -13.78 5.29
C PRO A 305 -0.23 -12.38 5.04
N THR A 306 0.77 -11.96 5.84
CA THR A 306 1.39 -10.64 5.69
C THR A 306 2.12 -10.51 4.36
N THR A 307 2.93 -11.52 4.00
CA THR A 307 3.67 -11.54 2.73
C THR A 307 2.73 -11.63 1.53
N ALA A 308 1.70 -12.47 1.59
CA ALA A 308 0.66 -12.52 0.56
C ALA A 308 -0.07 -11.19 0.41
N GLY A 309 -0.42 -10.51 1.51
CA GLY A 309 -1.05 -9.19 1.46
C GLY A 309 -0.20 -8.12 0.79
N VAL A 310 1.13 -8.16 0.99
CA VAL A 310 2.08 -7.27 0.29
C VAL A 310 2.20 -7.64 -1.19
N VAL A 311 2.30 -8.93 -1.53
CA VAL A 311 2.36 -9.39 -2.94
C VAL A 311 1.09 -9.01 -3.71
N ALA A 312 -0.09 -9.12 -3.07
CA ALA A 312 -1.34 -8.64 -3.65
C ALA A 312 -1.34 -7.12 -3.87
N ALA A 313 -0.83 -6.32 -2.91
CA ALA A 313 -0.71 -4.88 -3.08
C ALA A 313 0.19 -4.50 -4.27
N VAL A 314 1.31 -5.21 -4.46
CA VAL A 314 2.19 -5.04 -5.64
C VAL A 314 1.47 -5.42 -6.93
N GLY A 315 0.73 -6.54 -6.96
CA GLY A 315 -0.03 -6.96 -8.13
C GLY A 315 -1.20 -6.02 -8.49
N LEU A 316 -1.83 -5.39 -7.50
CA LEU A 316 -2.87 -4.37 -7.68
C LEU A 316 -2.31 -2.98 -8.07
N PHE A 317 -1.01 -2.74 -7.84
CA PHE A 317 -0.33 -1.51 -8.26
C PHE A 317 -0.01 -1.51 -9.76
N SER A 318 0.33 -2.67 -10.32
CA SER A 318 0.52 -2.85 -11.77
C SER A 318 -0.81 -2.77 -12.54
N ALA A 319 -0.73 -2.39 -13.81
CA ALA A 319 -1.88 -2.41 -14.72
C ALA A 319 -2.50 -3.83 -14.80
N PRO A 320 -3.84 -3.95 -14.91
CA PRO A 320 -4.53 -5.23 -14.98
C PRO A 320 -4.30 -5.99 -16.29
N TYR A 321 -3.93 -5.29 -17.36
CA TYR A 321 -3.58 -5.78 -18.69
C TYR A 321 -2.71 -4.72 -19.38
N SER A 322 -2.06 -5.07 -20.48
CA SER A 322 -1.48 -4.10 -21.44
C SER A 322 -2.38 -4.00 -22.67
N SER A 323 -2.41 -2.86 -23.34
CA SER A 323 -3.31 -2.62 -24.48
C SER A 323 -2.63 -1.75 -25.53
N THR A 324 -2.84 -2.11 -26.80
CA THR A 324 -2.50 -1.26 -27.95
C THR A 324 -3.73 -0.58 -28.58
N ASP A 325 -4.90 -0.74 -27.95
CA ASP A 325 -6.13 -0.06 -28.33
C ASP A 325 -6.29 1.26 -27.55
N ALA A 326 -6.44 2.37 -28.27
CA ALA A 326 -6.63 3.70 -27.71
C ALA A 326 -7.93 3.84 -26.90
N PHE A 327 -8.95 3.01 -27.18
CA PHE A 327 -10.22 3.00 -26.44
C PHE A 327 -10.20 2.12 -25.18
N ILE A 328 -9.13 1.35 -24.96
CA ILE A 328 -8.97 0.49 -23.77
C ILE A 328 -7.66 0.89 -23.08
N PRO A 329 -7.64 2.00 -22.32
CA PRO A 329 -6.42 2.47 -21.65
C PRO A 329 -5.93 1.44 -20.62
N ALA A 330 -4.70 0.97 -20.82
CA ALA A 330 -3.97 0.10 -19.89
C ALA A 330 -3.29 0.93 -18.78
N ALA A 331 -4.09 1.54 -17.90
CA ALA A 331 -3.61 2.37 -16.81
C ALA A 331 -3.54 1.58 -15.49
N GLY A 332 -2.44 1.76 -14.73
CA GLY A 332 -2.40 1.40 -13.32
C GLY A 332 -3.14 2.45 -12.46
N PRO A 333 -3.35 2.21 -11.14
CA PRO A 333 -4.03 3.16 -10.27
C PRO A 333 -3.40 4.56 -10.19
N LEU A 334 -2.09 4.69 -10.50
CA LEU A 334 -1.39 5.98 -10.49
C LEU A 334 -1.64 6.82 -11.75
N ASP A 335 -1.90 6.19 -12.90
CA ASP A 335 -2.18 6.86 -14.17
C ASP A 335 -3.68 7.13 -14.37
N ALA A 336 -4.51 6.67 -13.42
CA ALA A 336 -5.95 6.76 -13.48
C ALA A 336 -6.49 8.14 -13.02
N PRO A 337 -7.73 8.51 -13.41
CA PRO A 337 -8.38 9.73 -12.92
C PRO A 337 -8.48 9.79 -11.38
N PRO A 338 -8.75 10.96 -10.77
CA PRO A 338 -8.69 11.11 -9.31
C PRO A 338 -9.61 10.17 -8.50
N LEU A 339 -10.78 9.79 -9.02
CA LEU A 339 -11.70 8.88 -8.32
C LEU A 339 -11.19 7.42 -8.34
N PRO A 340 -10.84 6.79 -9.49
CA PRO A 340 -10.21 5.48 -9.51
C PRO A 340 -8.84 5.44 -8.84
N LEU A 341 -8.06 6.52 -8.89
CA LEU A 341 -6.78 6.64 -8.18
C LEU A 341 -7.01 6.49 -6.67
N LEU A 342 -7.90 7.31 -6.08
CA LEU A 342 -8.23 7.22 -4.65
C LEU A 342 -8.81 5.86 -4.28
N GLY A 343 -9.73 5.33 -5.09
CA GLY A 343 -10.33 4.01 -4.87
C GLY A 343 -9.33 2.87 -4.94
N GLY A 344 -8.46 2.86 -5.95
CA GLY A 344 -7.41 1.86 -6.15
C GLY A 344 -6.35 1.88 -5.05
N LEU A 345 -5.97 3.06 -4.57
CA LEU A 345 -5.06 3.21 -3.43
C LEU A 345 -5.68 2.74 -2.11
N LEU A 346 -6.97 3.02 -1.89
CA LEU A 346 -7.69 2.49 -0.73
C LEU A 346 -7.74 0.96 -0.75
N VAL A 347 -8.01 0.34 -1.91
CA VAL A 347 -7.92 -1.11 -2.07
C VAL A 347 -6.50 -1.59 -1.79
N LEU A 348 -5.49 -1.03 -2.46
CA LEU A 348 -4.07 -1.41 -2.35
C LEU A 348 -3.55 -1.36 -0.91
N LEU A 349 -3.91 -0.32 -0.15
CA LEU A 349 -3.53 -0.19 1.26
C LEU A 349 -4.36 -1.10 2.18
N ALA A 350 -5.63 -1.35 1.86
CA ALA A 350 -6.50 -2.22 2.64
C ALA A 350 -6.04 -3.68 2.63
N VAL A 351 -5.50 -4.21 1.51
CA VAL A 351 -5.10 -5.63 1.45
C VAL A 351 -4.06 -6.04 2.52
N PRO A 352 -2.87 -5.42 2.62
CA PRO A 352 -1.87 -5.82 3.61
C PRO A 352 -2.36 -5.56 5.04
N VAL A 353 -3.08 -4.46 5.27
CA VAL A 353 -3.64 -4.13 6.59
C VAL A 353 -4.66 -5.18 7.04
N LEU A 354 -5.62 -5.53 6.18
CA LEU A 354 -6.63 -6.55 6.49
C LEU A 354 -6.00 -7.94 6.63
N ALA A 355 -4.99 -8.28 5.83
CA ALA A 355 -4.30 -9.57 5.94
C ALA A 355 -3.56 -9.71 7.28
N VAL A 356 -2.88 -8.65 7.73
CA VAL A 356 -2.25 -8.60 9.06
C VAL A 356 -3.29 -8.65 10.18
N LEU A 357 -4.39 -7.89 10.09
CA LEU A 357 -5.44 -7.89 11.10
C LEU A 357 -6.14 -9.25 11.20
N ALA A 358 -6.51 -9.86 10.08
CA ALA A 358 -7.08 -11.20 10.05
C ALA A 358 -6.12 -12.23 10.68
N ALA A 359 -4.84 -12.20 10.28
CA ALA A 359 -3.81 -13.08 10.86
C ALA A 359 -3.60 -12.87 12.37
N SER A 360 -3.70 -11.63 12.85
CA SER A 360 -3.57 -11.27 14.27
C SER A 360 -4.66 -11.83 15.17
N THR A 361 -5.80 -12.19 14.58
CA THR A 361 -6.98 -12.60 15.33
C THR A 361 -6.73 -13.94 16.02
N GLY A 362 -6.88 -13.96 17.36
CA GLY A 362 -6.68 -15.15 18.19
C GLY A 362 -7.57 -16.32 17.81
N ASP A 363 -8.85 -16.03 17.60
CA ASP A 363 -9.84 -17.00 17.18
C ASP A 363 -9.54 -17.54 15.75
N PRO A 364 -9.37 -18.87 15.59
CA PRO A 364 -9.15 -19.49 14.29
C PRO A 364 -10.37 -19.39 13.36
N GLU A 365 -11.60 -19.26 13.88
CA GLU A 365 -12.81 -19.05 13.06
C GLU A 365 -12.76 -17.68 12.36
N ALA A 366 -12.60 -16.61 13.14
CA ALA A 366 -12.47 -15.25 12.64
C ALA A 366 -11.28 -15.09 11.68
N ARG A 367 -10.09 -15.63 12.02
CA ARG A 367 -8.91 -15.60 11.15
C ARG A 367 -9.21 -16.26 9.80
N ARG A 368 -9.76 -17.48 9.82
CA ARG A 368 -10.13 -18.22 8.61
C ARG A 368 -11.14 -17.47 7.76
N GLY A 369 -12.15 -16.88 8.40
CA GLY A 369 -13.16 -16.08 7.71
C GLY A 369 -12.56 -14.84 7.05
N GLY A 370 -11.77 -14.07 7.79
CA GLY A 370 -11.11 -12.86 7.28
C GLY A 370 -10.17 -13.15 6.10
N LEU A 371 -9.32 -14.17 6.21
CA LEU A 371 -8.38 -14.54 5.15
C LEU A 371 -9.09 -15.06 3.88
N LEU A 372 -10.15 -15.87 4.03
CA LEU A 372 -10.99 -16.30 2.89
C LEU A 372 -11.79 -15.14 2.28
N GLY A 373 -12.25 -14.19 3.10
CA GLY A 373 -12.92 -12.97 2.64
C GLY A 373 -12.01 -12.09 1.79
N ILE A 374 -10.75 -11.87 2.23
CA ILE A 374 -9.75 -11.14 1.43
C ILE A 374 -9.46 -11.90 0.13
N ALA A 375 -9.20 -13.22 0.20
CA ALA A 375 -8.92 -14.03 -0.98
C ALA A 375 -10.06 -13.97 -2.02
N ALA A 376 -11.32 -14.08 -1.58
CA ALA A 376 -12.49 -13.97 -2.46
C ALA A 376 -12.56 -12.60 -3.16
N VAL A 377 -12.28 -11.51 -2.45
CA VAL A 377 -12.28 -10.17 -3.05
C VAL A 377 -11.12 -9.97 -4.02
N LEU A 378 -9.92 -10.48 -3.72
CA LEU A 378 -8.77 -10.42 -4.62
C LEU A 378 -9.02 -11.17 -5.93
N VAL A 379 -9.64 -12.36 -5.87
CA VAL A 379 -10.10 -13.08 -7.08
C VAL A 379 -11.11 -12.22 -7.85
N ALA A 380 -12.09 -11.61 -7.17
CA ALA A 380 -13.06 -10.71 -7.77
C ALA A 380 -12.51 -9.34 -8.25
N LEU A 381 -11.21 -9.06 -8.08
CA LEU A 381 -10.49 -7.90 -8.62
C LEU A 381 -9.56 -8.29 -9.78
N ALA A 382 -8.87 -9.43 -9.68
CA ALA A 382 -7.89 -9.85 -10.68
C ALA A 382 -8.51 -10.55 -11.91
N VAL A 383 -9.55 -11.35 -11.71
CA VAL A 383 -10.12 -12.19 -12.78
C VAL A 383 -10.72 -11.39 -13.95
N PRO A 384 -11.41 -10.23 -13.76
CA PRO A 384 -11.93 -9.45 -14.89
C PRO A 384 -10.84 -9.00 -15.86
N GLY A 385 -9.71 -8.47 -15.36
CA GLY A 385 -8.59 -8.03 -16.21
C GLY A 385 -7.96 -9.17 -17.00
N LEU A 386 -7.82 -10.35 -16.40
CA LEU A 386 -7.33 -11.55 -17.08
C LEU A 386 -8.32 -12.05 -18.14
N ALA A 387 -9.62 -11.98 -17.87
CA ALA A 387 -10.66 -12.34 -18.85
C ALA A 387 -10.66 -11.37 -20.04
N THR A 388 -10.50 -10.06 -19.82
CA THR A 388 -10.33 -9.07 -20.89
C THR A 388 -9.15 -9.42 -21.79
N ALA A 389 -7.97 -9.69 -21.22
CA ALA A 389 -6.76 -10.03 -21.98
C ALA A 389 -6.81 -11.40 -22.71
N ILE A 390 -7.84 -12.22 -22.45
CA ILE A 390 -8.11 -13.47 -23.18
C ILE A 390 -9.21 -13.27 -24.24
N ALA A 391 -10.18 -12.39 -23.98
CA ALA A 391 -11.39 -12.24 -24.79
C ALA A 391 -11.35 -11.07 -25.79
N VAL A 392 -10.42 -10.13 -25.64
CA VAL A 392 -10.38 -8.89 -26.44
C VAL A 392 -9.07 -8.79 -27.22
N ASP A 393 -9.18 -8.72 -28.55
CA ASP A 393 -8.04 -8.47 -29.44
C ASP A 393 -7.28 -7.19 -29.05
N LYS A 394 -5.96 -7.20 -29.23
CA LYS A 394 -5.04 -6.08 -28.93
C LYS A 394 -4.84 -5.78 -27.43
N VAL A 395 -5.39 -6.61 -26.54
CA VAL A 395 -5.15 -6.56 -25.10
C VAL A 395 -4.30 -7.78 -24.70
N ASP A 396 -3.13 -7.52 -24.13
CA ASP A 396 -2.16 -8.54 -23.70
C ASP A 396 -2.18 -8.72 -22.18
N VAL A 397 -1.77 -9.90 -21.71
CA VAL A 397 -1.82 -10.25 -20.29
C VAL A 397 -0.68 -9.57 -19.51
N ALA A 398 -1.02 -8.78 -18.50
CA ALA A 398 -0.06 -8.18 -17.57
C ALA A 398 0.33 -9.15 -16.43
N PRO A 399 1.51 -8.98 -15.79
CA PRO A 399 1.91 -9.79 -14.64
C PRO A 399 1.08 -9.55 -13.37
N GLY A 400 0.40 -8.39 -13.27
CA GLY A 400 -0.32 -7.95 -12.07
C GLY A 400 -1.38 -8.93 -11.55
N PRO A 401 -2.38 -9.30 -12.36
CA PRO A 401 -3.41 -10.27 -11.96
C PRO A 401 -2.84 -11.60 -11.44
N PHE A 402 -1.74 -12.09 -12.00
CA PHE A 402 -1.12 -13.34 -11.52
C PHE A 402 -0.54 -13.21 -10.11
N LEU A 403 0.08 -12.08 -9.77
CA LEU A 403 0.56 -11.80 -8.40
C LEU A 403 -0.61 -11.73 -7.42
N VAL A 404 -1.71 -11.08 -7.81
CA VAL A 404 -2.94 -10.99 -6.99
C VAL A 404 -3.57 -12.36 -6.78
N LEU A 405 -3.66 -13.19 -7.82
CA LEU A 405 -4.21 -14.55 -7.73
C LEU A 405 -3.31 -15.49 -6.92
N ALA A 406 -1.98 -15.39 -7.06
CA ALA A 406 -1.03 -16.16 -6.24
C ALA A 406 -1.15 -15.79 -4.75
N ALA A 407 -1.28 -14.50 -4.45
CA ALA A 407 -1.54 -14.02 -3.10
C ALA A 407 -2.90 -14.47 -2.55
N ALA A 408 -3.97 -14.42 -3.35
CA ALA A 408 -5.28 -14.93 -2.97
C ALA A 408 -5.25 -16.44 -2.66
N ALA A 409 -4.53 -17.21 -3.47
CA ALA A 409 -4.31 -18.64 -3.24
C ALA A 409 -3.52 -18.90 -1.95
N ALA A 410 -2.46 -18.12 -1.68
CA ALA A 410 -1.69 -18.23 -0.44
C ALA A 410 -2.55 -17.90 0.81
N LEU A 411 -3.33 -16.82 0.75
CA LEU A 411 -4.27 -16.46 1.82
C LEU A 411 -5.30 -17.58 2.07
N ALA A 412 -5.92 -18.11 1.02
CA ALA A 412 -6.85 -19.25 1.15
C ALA A 412 -6.16 -20.50 1.73
N TRP A 413 -4.95 -20.81 1.27
CA TRP A 413 -4.16 -21.97 1.72
C TRP A 413 -3.79 -21.90 3.21
N SER A 414 -3.43 -20.72 3.73
CA SER A 414 -3.18 -20.49 5.17
C SER A 414 -4.38 -20.73 6.08
N THR A 415 -5.57 -20.98 5.52
CA THR A 415 -6.76 -21.36 6.31
C THR A 415 -7.00 -22.86 6.42
N THR A 416 -6.13 -23.68 5.81
CA THR A 416 -6.24 -25.14 5.87
C THR A 416 -5.69 -25.66 7.19
N ASP A 417 -6.48 -26.46 7.93
CA ASP A 417 -6.11 -27.05 9.24
C ASP A 417 -5.06 -28.18 9.12
N LYS A 418 -4.18 -28.11 8.12
CA LYS A 418 -2.93 -28.86 8.19
C LYS A 418 -2.24 -28.43 9.49
N LYS A 419 -1.55 -29.38 10.13
CA LYS A 419 -0.46 -29.04 11.03
C LYS A 419 0.64 -28.38 10.17
N GLU A 420 0.46 -27.09 9.86
CA GLU A 420 1.60 -26.19 9.77
C GLU A 420 2.46 -26.57 10.96
N HIS A 421 3.67 -27.06 10.68
CA HIS A 421 4.73 -26.92 11.66
C HIS A 421 4.68 -25.44 11.99
N ASP A 422 4.39 -25.08 13.25
CA ASP A 422 4.39 -23.68 13.63
C ASP A 422 5.70 -23.13 13.09
N LEU A 423 5.59 -22.21 12.12
CA LEU A 423 6.73 -21.61 11.47
C LEU A 423 7.33 -20.73 12.55
N GLU A 424 8.18 -21.35 13.39
CA GLU A 424 8.84 -20.73 14.52
C GLU A 424 9.44 -19.44 14.00
N LEU A 425 8.77 -18.32 14.31
CA LEU A 425 9.09 -17.02 13.75
C LEU A 425 10.58 -16.81 14.04
N PRO A 426 11.44 -16.69 13.01
CA PRO A 426 12.85 -17.03 13.16
C PRO A 426 13.44 -16.29 14.36
N GLY A 427 13.76 -17.07 15.40
CA GLY A 427 13.66 -16.61 16.79
C GLY A 427 14.28 -15.24 17.01
N ARG A 428 13.46 -14.28 17.51
CA ARG A 428 13.70 -12.83 17.74
C ARG A 428 14.97 -12.25 17.13
N ARG A 429 16.16 -12.65 17.63
CA ARG A 429 17.49 -12.34 17.08
C ARG A 429 17.59 -12.49 15.54
N ARG A 430 17.06 -13.55 14.94
CA ARG A 430 17.11 -13.75 13.47
C ARG A 430 16.24 -12.74 12.72
N LEU A 431 15.03 -12.45 13.19
CA LEU A 431 14.20 -11.39 12.60
C LEU A 431 14.86 -10.00 12.71
N HIS A 432 15.54 -9.70 13.83
CA HIS A 432 16.35 -8.47 13.93
C HIS A 432 17.49 -8.45 12.92
N LEU A 433 18.20 -9.57 12.73
CA LEU A 433 19.27 -9.69 11.73
C LEU A 433 18.74 -9.53 10.31
N ILE A 434 17.58 -10.11 9.98
CA ILE A 434 16.92 -9.94 8.67
C ILE A 434 16.55 -8.47 8.43
N ALA A 435 15.91 -7.82 9.41
CA ALA A 435 15.55 -6.41 9.31
C ALA A 435 16.79 -5.50 9.15
N ALA A 436 17.85 -5.76 9.92
CA ALA A 436 19.12 -5.03 9.81
C ALA A 436 19.81 -5.28 8.46
N SER A 437 19.89 -6.52 7.97
CA SER A 437 20.50 -6.83 6.69
C SER A 437 19.75 -6.21 5.51
N LEU A 438 18.41 -6.22 5.56
CA LEU A 438 17.56 -5.54 4.58
C LEU A 438 17.74 -4.03 4.65
N GLY A 439 17.88 -3.44 5.85
CA GLY A 439 18.18 -2.02 6.04
C GLY A 439 19.54 -1.60 5.47
N VAL A 440 20.59 -2.39 5.71
CA VAL A 440 21.91 -2.16 5.11
C VAL A 440 21.85 -2.31 3.59
N ALA A 441 21.21 -3.35 3.06
CA ALA A 441 21.02 -3.54 1.62
C ALA A 441 20.22 -2.39 0.98
N THR A 442 19.19 -1.89 1.68
CA THR A 442 18.43 -0.70 1.29
C THR A 442 19.33 0.53 1.16
N GLY A 443 20.17 0.78 2.16
CA GLY A 443 21.09 1.91 2.16
C GLY A 443 22.15 1.81 1.07
N VAL A 444 22.70 0.61 0.83
CA VAL A 444 23.63 0.36 -0.28
C VAL A 444 22.95 0.58 -1.64
N ALA A 445 21.72 0.06 -1.83
CA ALA A 445 20.96 0.27 -3.07
C ALA A 445 20.62 1.75 -3.29
N ALA A 446 20.26 2.49 -2.23
CA ALA A 446 20.01 3.93 -2.30
C ALA A 446 21.30 4.73 -2.63
N ALA A 447 22.44 4.37 -2.04
CA ALA A 447 23.73 4.99 -2.35
C ALA A 447 24.19 4.69 -3.79
N LEU A 448 24.00 3.47 -4.29
CA LEU A 448 24.24 3.12 -5.70
C LEU A 448 23.28 3.90 -6.63
N GLY A 449 22.01 4.02 -6.24
CA GLY A 449 21.05 4.90 -6.92
C GLY A 449 21.52 6.35 -6.95
N ALA A 450 22.14 6.87 -5.88
CA ALA A 450 22.66 8.24 -5.82
C ALA A 450 23.96 8.47 -6.61
N LEU A 451 24.67 7.40 -7.00
CA LEU A 451 26.00 7.43 -7.62
C LEU A 451 25.97 7.15 -9.13
N VAL A 452 24.92 6.50 -9.63
CA VAL A 452 24.80 6.04 -11.01
C VAL A 452 23.72 6.85 -11.73
N ASP A 453 23.97 7.20 -12.99
CA ASP A 453 23.03 7.97 -13.80
C ASP A 453 21.65 7.30 -13.89
N HIS A 454 20.59 8.11 -13.81
CA HIS A 454 19.20 7.66 -13.98
C HIS A 454 18.74 7.66 -15.43
N LEU A 455 19.39 8.46 -16.29
CA LEU A 455 18.99 8.66 -17.67
C LEU A 455 20.17 8.46 -18.61
N HIS A 456 19.96 7.63 -19.63
CA HIS A 456 20.85 7.52 -20.77
C HIS A 456 20.25 8.24 -21.97
N VAL A 457 21.06 9.08 -22.63
CA VAL A 457 20.69 9.80 -23.86
C VAL A 457 21.79 9.53 -24.89
N PRO A 458 21.52 8.75 -25.96
CA PRO A 458 22.52 8.42 -26.96
C PRO A 458 23.16 9.68 -27.58
N GLY A 459 24.49 9.72 -27.60
CA GLY A 459 25.27 10.81 -28.21
C GLY A 459 25.48 12.07 -27.35
N VAL A 460 24.96 12.12 -26.11
CA VAL A 460 25.15 13.25 -25.19
C VAL A 460 25.58 12.74 -23.81
N ALA A 461 26.28 13.56 -23.03
CA ALA A 461 26.54 13.25 -21.62
C ALA A 461 25.21 13.11 -20.84
N ALA A 462 25.16 12.19 -19.88
CA ALA A 462 23.95 11.93 -19.10
C ALA A 462 23.47 13.20 -18.35
N PRO A 463 22.17 13.56 -18.43
CA PRO A 463 21.62 14.67 -17.65
C PRO A 463 21.74 14.40 -16.15
N THR A 464 22.27 15.34 -15.38
CA THR A 464 22.44 15.18 -13.92
C THR A 464 21.10 15.30 -13.18
N ASP A 465 20.62 14.19 -12.60
CA ASP A 465 19.44 14.24 -11.73
C ASP A 465 19.78 14.75 -10.33
N TYR A 466 19.55 16.05 -10.12
CA TYR A 466 19.70 16.70 -8.81
C TYR A 466 18.75 16.13 -7.74
N ALA A 467 17.62 15.52 -8.11
CA ALA A 467 16.70 14.94 -7.13
C ALA A 467 17.27 13.66 -6.50
N ALA A 468 18.00 12.86 -7.28
CA ALA A 468 18.66 11.64 -6.79
C ALA A 468 19.68 11.89 -5.67
N ARG A 469 20.24 13.10 -5.56
CA ARG A 469 21.15 13.45 -4.44
C ARG A 469 20.51 13.30 -3.07
N LEU A 470 19.17 13.38 -2.98
CA LEU A 470 18.42 13.16 -1.75
C LEU A 470 18.49 11.70 -1.24
N LEU A 471 18.91 10.76 -2.08
CA LEU A 471 19.16 9.37 -1.69
C LEU A 471 20.36 9.23 -0.75
N TRP A 472 21.32 10.17 -0.74
CA TRP A 472 22.46 10.15 0.20
C TRP A 472 22.04 10.24 1.67
N PRO A 473 21.31 11.28 2.13
CA PRO A 473 20.85 11.34 3.51
C PRO A 473 19.89 10.19 3.87
N ALA A 474 19.08 9.70 2.92
CA ALA A 474 18.24 8.52 3.13
C ALA A 474 19.08 7.24 3.36
N ALA A 475 20.08 7.00 2.51
CA ALA A 475 21.00 5.87 2.63
C ALA A 475 21.75 5.88 3.98
N ILE A 476 22.25 7.05 4.39
CA ILE A 476 22.95 7.24 5.66
C ILE A 476 22.00 6.97 6.84
N ALA A 477 20.81 7.59 6.85
CA ALA A 477 19.84 7.44 7.94
C ALA A 477 19.40 5.98 8.12
N VAL A 478 19.03 5.30 7.03
CA VAL A 478 18.58 3.90 7.08
C VAL A 478 19.71 2.96 7.47
N THR A 479 20.92 3.13 6.92
CA THR A 479 22.06 2.25 7.24
C THR A 479 22.49 2.38 8.70
N LEU A 480 22.64 3.61 9.21
CA LEU A 480 23.05 3.84 10.59
C LEU A 480 22.01 3.28 11.58
N LEU A 481 20.71 3.49 11.32
CA LEU A 481 19.65 2.99 12.19
C LEU A 481 19.45 1.47 12.07
N ALA A 482 19.76 0.84 10.93
CA ALA A 482 19.76 -0.61 10.75
C ALA A 482 20.81 -1.30 11.63
N LEU A 483 21.98 -0.66 11.79
CA LEU A 483 23.10 -1.16 12.59
C LEU A 483 22.93 -0.94 14.10
N LEU A 484 21.93 -0.14 14.52
CA LEU A 484 21.67 0.22 15.92
C LEU A 484 20.47 -0.58 16.47
N PRO A 485 20.65 -1.77 17.07
CA PRO A 485 19.54 -2.63 17.51
C PRO A 485 18.63 -1.95 18.55
N LYS A 486 19.16 -1.03 19.36
CA LYS A 486 18.38 -0.23 20.33
C LYS A 486 17.54 0.88 19.68
N ALA A 487 17.89 1.33 18.47
CA ALA A 487 17.20 2.40 17.75
C ALA A 487 16.09 1.87 16.82
N ARG A 488 15.68 0.61 16.96
CA ARG A 488 14.74 -0.07 16.05
C ARG A 488 13.43 0.69 15.75
N PRO A 489 12.74 1.34 16.71
CA PRO A 489 11.54 2.12 16.38
C PRO A 489 11.88 3.32 15.48
N ALA A 490 13.05 3.93 15.65
CA ALA A 490 13.56 4.96 14.76
C ALA A 490 13.85 4.39 13.36
N PHE A 491 14.46 3.20 13.27
CA PHE A 491 14.73 2.53 12.00
C PHE A 491 13.47 2.32 11.17
N ILE A 492 12.39 1.79 11.75
CA ILE A 492 11.10 1.58 11.05
C ILE A 492 10.58 2.89 10.44
N VAL A 493 10.65 3.99 11.19
CA VAL A 493 10.17 5.30 10.71
C VAL A 493 11.12 5.87 9.66
N ALA A 494 12.44 5.70 9.84
CA ALA A 494 13.47 6.19 8.94
C ALA A 494 13.51 5.48 7.58
N THR A 495 12.96 4.26 7.43
CA THR A 495 12.84 3.64 6.09
C THR A 495 12.01 4.50 5.14
N ALA A 496 11.11 5.36 5.64
CA ALA A 496 10.34 6.31 4.82
C ALA A 496 11.18 7.45 4.22
N THR A 497 12.44 7.63 4.63
CA THR A 497 13.39 8.53 3.93
C THR A 497 13.67 8.07 2.50
N VAL A 498 13.60 6.74 2.23
CA VAL A 498 13.91 6.15 0.93
C VAL A 498 12.84 6.46 -0.11
N PRO A 499 11.52 6.18 0.09
CA PRO A 499 10.50 6.62 -0.86
C PRO A 499 10.40 8.14 -0.96
N LEU A 500 10.68 8.89 0.12
CA LEU A 500 10.78 10.37 0.08
C LEU A 500 11.84 10.85 -0.91
N ALA A 501 13.04 10.25 -0.88
CA ALA A 501 14.14 10.60 -1.76
C ALA A 501 13.98 10.04 -3.18
N ALA A 502 13.52 8.79 -3.29
CA ALA A 502 13.33 8.10 -4.55
C ALA A 502 12.19 8.70 -5.40
N GLY A 503 11.10 9.16 -4.76
CA GLY A 503 9.92 9.66 -5.46
C GLY A 503 10.23 10.75 -6.49
N PRO A 504 10.85 11.89 -6.10
CA PRO A 504 11.19 12.96 -7.04
C PRO A 504 12.20 12.57 -8.14
N ALA A 505 13.11 11.63 -7.88
CA ALA A 505 14.08 11.12 -8.86
C ALA A 505 13.41 10.19 -9.88
N LEU A 506 12.60 9.24 -9.41
CA LEU A 506 11.81 8.35 -10.28
C LEU A 506 10.77 9.14 -11.09
N ASP A 507 10.15 10.18 -10.53
CA ASP A 507 9.24 11.08 -11.26
C ASP A 507 9.98 11.84 -12.37
N ALA A 508 11.20 12.33 -12.11
CA ALA A 508 12.02 12.96 -13.14
C ALA A 508 12.38 11.97 -14.26
N ALA A 509 12.82 10.76 -13.91
CA ALA A 509 13.18 9.74 -14.87
C ALA A 509 11.98 9.30 -15.74
N LEU A 510 10.85 8.96 -15.11
CA LEU A 510 9.62 8.52 -15.80
C LEU A 510 9.01 9.58 -16.72
N ASN A 511 9.16 10.86 -16.39
CA ASN A 511 8.74 11.95 -17.28
C ASN A 511 9.73 12.14 -18.44
N ALA A 512 11.03 11.97 -18.22
CA ALA A 512 12.04 12.10 -19.27
C ALA A 512 11.96 10.95 -20.30
N THR A 513 11.71 9.70 -19.86
CA THR A 513 11.54 8.53 -20.74
C THR A 513 10.26 8.57 -21.59
N ARG A 514 9.44 9.62 -21.49
CA ARG A 514 8.35 9.90 -22.46
C ARG A 514 8.88 10.46 -23.77
N VAL A 515 10.13 10.93 -23.80
CA VAL A 515 10.84 11.32 -25.02
C VAL A 515 11.48 10.06 -25.63
N PRO A 516 11.20 9.68 -26.90
CA PRO A 516 11.64 8.40 -27.47
C PRO A 516 13.15 8.13 -27.53
N SER A 517 13.98 9.15 -27.31
CA SER A 517 15.45 9.07 -27.31
C SER A 517 16.07 9.01 -25.91
N VAL A 518 15.26 8.83 -24.85
CA VAL A 518 15.71 8.85 -23.46
C VAL A 518 15.39 7.52 -22.80
N GLU A 519 16.42 6.81 -22.36
CA GLU A 519 16.31 5.47 -21.77
C GLU A 519 16.57 5.50 -20.24
N PRO A 520 15.89 4.66 -19.44
CA PRO A 520 16.16 4.54 -18.02
C PRO A 520 17.48 3.79 -17.77
N ALA A 521 18.45 4.49 -17.19
CA ALA A 521 19.75 3.91 -16.84
C ALA A 521 19.74 3.19 -15.48
N ALA A 522 20.86 2.57 -15.11
CA ALA A 522 20.97 1.70 -13.94
C ALA A 522 20.62 2.38 -12.60
N GLY A 523 20.78 3.71 -12.47
CA GLY A 523 20.39 4.47 -11.28
C GLY A 523 18.90 4.36 -10.96
N VAL A 524 18.02 4.28 -11.97
CA VAL A 524 16.57 4.07 -11.79
C VAL A 524 16.30 2.72 -11.14
N TRP A 525 16.95 1.67 -11.62
CA TRP A 525 16.76 0.30 -11.13
C TRP A 525 17.30 0.12 -9.70
N PHE A 526 18.44 0.71 -9.37
CA PHE A 526 18.94 0.74 -7.98
C PHE A 526 18.02 1.54 -7.05
N THR A 527 17.48 2.67 -7.52
CA THR A 527 16.53 3.50 -6.76
C THR A 527 15.21 2.74 -6.51
N ALA A 528 14.67 2.06 -7.51
CA ALA A 528 13.49 1.20 -7.36
C ALA A 528 13.74 0.01 -6.42
N LEU A 529 14.90 -0.64 -6.54
CA LEU A 529 15.32 -1.72 -5.64
C LEU A 529 15.45 -1.23 -4.19
N ALA A 530 15.97 -0.02 -3.96
CA ALA A 530 16.04 0.58 -2.64
C ALA A 530 14.65 0.78 -2.02
N VAL A 531 13.65 1.24 -2.78
CA VAL A 531 12.26 1.37 -2.29
C VAL A 531 11.67 0.00 -1.91
N LEU A 532 11.89 -1.03 -2.73
CA LEU A 532 11.43 -2.40 -2.44
C LEU A 532 12.10 -2.99 -1.19
N LEU A 533 13.42 -2.82 -1.06
CA LEU A 533 14.16 -3.26 0.13
C LEU A 533 13.76 -2.49 1.38
N ALA A 534 13.49 -1.18 1.27
CA ALA A 534 13.02 -0.34 2.37
C ALA A 534 11.66 -0.83 2.90
N ALA A 535 10.74 -1.18 2.00
CA ALA A 535 9.44 -1.75 2.36
C ALA A 535 9.60 -3.12 3.04
N ALA A 536 10.44 -4.01 2.49
CA ALA A 536 10.74 -5.31 3.09
C ALA A 536 11.39 -5.18 4.48
N ALA A 537 12.32 -4.24 4.64
CA ALA A 537 12.99 -3.93 5.90
C ALA A 537 11.99 -3.39 6.93
N ALA A 538 11.09 -2.48 6.54
CA ALA A 538 10.04 -1.95 7.39
C ALA A 538 9.08 -3.04 7.86
N VAL A 539 8.66 -3.95 6.97
CA VAL A 539 7.80 -5.11 7.32
C VAL A 539 8.51 -6.06 8.28
N ALA A 540 9.77 -6.45 8.01
CA ALA A 540 10.54 -7.31 8.92
C ALA A 540 10.75 -6.65 10.29
N ALA A 541 11.02 -5.34 10.29
CA ALA A 541 11.20 -4.55 11.50
C ALA A 541 9.88 -4.34 12.27
N ALA A 542 8.72 -4.26 11.60
CA ALA A 542 7.41 -4.25 12.24
C ALA A 542 7.05 -5.63 12.82
N LEU A 543 7.27 -6.72 12.07
CA LEU A 543 6.92 -8.09 12.48
C LEU A 543 7.58 -8.52 13.77
N ALA A 544 8.92 -8.44 13.89
CA ALA A 544 9.54 -8.75 15.19
C ALA A 544 9.26 -7.67 16.26
N GLY A 545 8.66 -6.53 15.92
CA GLY A 545 8.21 -5.52 16.89
C GLY A 545 6.85 -5.90 17.50
N ALA A 546 6.02 -6.63 16.74
CA ALA A 546 4.85 -7.32 17.27
C ALA A 546 5.27 -8.46 18.21
N VAL A 547 6.24 -9.29 17.80
CA VAL A 547 6.79 -10.38 18.66
C VAL A 547 7.30 -9.83 20.02
N GLU A 548 8.04 -8.70 20.01
CA GLU A 548 8.49 -8.02 21.23
C GLU A 548 7.35 -7.49 22.12
N ARG A 549 6.16 -7.25 21.55
CA ARG A 549 5.01 -6.73 22.28
C ARG A 549 4.18 -7.82 22.94
N ASP A 550 4.15 -9.01 22.35
CA ASP A 550 3.39 -10.14 22.91
C ASP A 550 4.13 -10.78 24.10
N GLU A 551 5.47 -10.61 24.19
CA GLU A 551 6.29 -10.95 25.38
C GLU A 551 6.13 -9.95 26.55
N GLU A 552 5.72 -8.71 26.27
CA GLU A 552 5.73 -7.59 27.24
C GLU A 552 4.33 -6.99 27.41
N GLY A 553 3.65 -7.36 28.51
CA GLY A 553 2.27 -6.92 28.83
C GLY A 553 1.95 -5.44 28.54
N VAL A 554 0.77 -5.22 27.94
CA VAL A 554 0.36 -3.91 27.39
C VAL A 554 -0.28 -3.01 28.45
N GLU A 555 0.55 -2.36 29.26
CA GLU A 555 0.12 -1.19 30.02
C GLU A 555 -0.07 0.01 29.09
N ARG A 556 -1.28 0.59 29.08
CA ARG A 556 -1.60 1.83 28.36
C ARG A 556 -1.24 3.04 29.25
N ALA A 557 -0.09 3.66 28.98
CA ALA A 557 0.25 4.93 29.63
C ALA A 557 -0.56 6.09 29.00
N THR A 558 -1.22 6.90 29.83
CA THR A 558 -1.85 8.16 29.39
C THR A 558 -0.77 9.20 29.05
N PRO A 559 -0.82 9.83 27.86
CA PRO A 559 0.19 10.82 27.49
C PRO A 559 0.03 12.11 28.32
N PRO A 560 1.12 12.71 28.84
CA PRO A 560 1.04 13.99 29.52
C PRO A 560 0.71 15.11 28.52
N LEU A 561 -0.16 16.03 28.90
CA LEU A 561 -0.64 17.16 28.08
C LEU A 561 0.46 17.91 27.29
N PRO A 562 1.64 18.27 27.84
CA PRO A 562 2.68 18.94 27.06
C PRO A 562 3.27 18.08 25.92
N LEU A 563 3.30 16.76 26.05
CA LEU A 563 3.74 15.87 24.97
C LEU A 563 2.68 15.80 23.86
N LEU A 564 1.39 15.79 24.22
CA LEU A 564 0.29 15.86 23.28
C LEU A 564 0.32 17.18 22.50
N ALA A 565 0.53 18.31 23.18
CA ALA A 565 0.70 19.61 22.54
C ALA A 565 1.92 19.64 21.60
N ALA A 566 3.09 19.15 22.04
CA ALA A 566 4.28 19.07 21.20
C ALA A 566 4.07 18.17 19.97
N GLY A 567 3.38 17.04 20.14
CA GLY A 567 3.01 16.14 19.04
C GLY A 567 2.06 16.79 18.03
N LEU A 568 1.03 17.51 18.48
CA LEU A 568 0.13 18.26 17.60
C LEU A 568 0.86 19.37 16.83
N VAL A 569 1.72 20.14 17.50
CA VAL A 569 2.54 21.17 16.84
C VAL A 569 3.47 20.55 15.81
N ALA A 570 4.19 19.48 16.15
CA ALA A 570 5.04 18.76 15.20
C ALA A 570 4.24 18.20 14.01
N GLY A 571 3.04 17.65 14.24
CA GLY A 571 2.17 17.14 13.17
C GLY A 571 1.66 18.22 12.23
N LEU A 572 1.28 19.40 12.75
CA LEU A 572 0.86 20.55 11.93
C LEU A 572 2.03 21.14 11.12
N LEU A 573 3.21 21.26 11.74
CA LEU A 573 4.42 21.69 11.03
C LEU A 573 4.84 20.68 9.95
N ALA A 574 4.74 19.36 10.22
CA ALA A 574 4.99 18.31 9.26
C ALA A 574 4.04 18.41 8.05
N LEU A 575 2.74 18.57 8.31
CA LEU A 575 1.74 18.76 7.25
C LEU A 575 2.12 19.94 6.35
N GLY A 576 2.52 21.08 6.93
CA GLY A 576 3.02 22.22 6.17
C GLY A 576 4.31 21.95 5.39
N ALA A 577 5.28 21.24 5.97
CA ALA A 577 6.56 20.89 5.34
C ALA A 577 6.43 19.96 4.11
N PHE A 578 5.40 19.12 4.09
CA PHE A 578 5.08 18.20 2.99
C PHE A 578 4.05 18.77 2.00
N ALA A 579 3.13 19.64 2.46
CA ALA A 579 2.17 20.36 1.62
C ALA A 579 2.83 21.45 0.78
N LEU A 580 3.84 22.13 1.32
CA LEU A 580 4.47 23.29 0.71
C LEU A 580 5.82 22.96 0.05
N PRO A 581 6.22 23.73 -0.97
CA PRO A 581 7.48 23.50 -1.66
C PRO A 581 8.70 23.87 -0.80
N VAL A 582 9.72 23.02 -0.82
CA VAL A 582 11.03 23.25 -0.17
C VAL A 582 11.95 24.14 -1.01
N LEU A 583 11.87 24.05 -2.34
CA LEU A 583 12.53 24.96 -3.28
C LEU A 583 11.52 25.69 -4.16
N LYS A 584 11.87 26.91 -4.57
CA LYS A 584 11.14 27.72 -5.55
C LYS A 584 12.13 28.33 -6.53
N ALA A 585 11.77 28.39 -7.81
CA ALA A 585 12.51 29.13 -8.84
C ALA A 585 11.50 29.66 -9.88
N PRO A 586 11.86 30.65 -10.72
CA PRO A 586 11.07 31.01 -11.89
C PRO A 586 10.81 29.77 -12.75
N ASP A 587 9.57 29.66 -13.26
CA ASP A 587 9.10 28.57 -14.14
C ASP A 587 9.23 27.12 -13.63
N PHE A 588 9.70 26.92 -12.39
CA PHE A 588 9.79 25.62 -11.75
C PHE A 588 8.48 25.24 -11.05
N VAL A 589 7.88 24.12 -11.46
CA VAL A 589 6.69 23.54 -10.81
C VAL A 589 7.16 22.53 -9.73
N PRO A 590 7.08 22.87 -8.43
CA PRO A 590 7.61 22.02 -7.37
C PRO A 590 6.70 20.82 -7.09
N ILE A 591 7.30 19.69 -6.70
CA ILE A 591 6.58 18.50 -6.24
C ILE A 591 6.20 18.69 -4.76
N THR A 592 4.92 18.52 -4.45
CA THR A 592 4.35 18.51 -3.09
C THR A 592 3.57 17.22 -2.85
N ALA A 593 3.28 16.87 -1.60
CA ALA A 593 2.56 15.63 -1.26
C ALA A 593 1.14 15.57 -1.88
N PHE A 594 0.53 16.72 -2.16
CA PHE A 594 -0.83 16.82 -2.73
C PHE A 594 -0.85 17.11 -4.24
N GLY A 595 0.31 17.11 -4.90
CA GLY A 595 0.39 17.23 -6.37
C GLY A 595 -0.05 15.96 -7.12
N LEU A 596 -0.24 14.83 -6.41
CA LEU A 596 -0.68 13.52 -6.93
C LEU A 596 0.16 12.94 -8.10
N ARG A 597 1.37 13.47 -8.33
CA ARG A 597 2.36 12.93 -9.27
C ARG A 597 3.05 11.69 -8.69
N VAL A 598 3.83 10.96 -9.50
CA VAL A 598 4.61 9.80 -9.01
C VAL A 598 5.50 10.20 -7.83
N GLY A 599 6.14 11.37 -7.91
CA GLY A 599 6.98 11.91 -6.84
C GLY A 599 6.22 12.36 -5.59
N SER A 600 4.92 12.67 -5.70
CA SER A 600 4.08 13.05 -4.57
C SER A 600 3.84 11.88 -3.61
N TRP A 601 3.84 10.63 -4.10
CA TRP A 601 3.65 9.44 -3.26
C TRP A 601 4.77 9.24 -2.24
N GLY A 602 6.02 9.52 -2.62
CA GLY A 602 7.16 9.48 -1.70
C GLY A 602 6.99 10.44 -0.53
N LEU A 603 6.56 11.66 -0.82
CA LEU A 603 6.27 12.69 0.18
C LEU A 603 5.05 12.33 1.05
N LEU A 604 3.99 11.75 0.47
CA LEU A 604 2.79 11.33 1.20
C LEU A 604 3.06 10.16 2.14
N ILE A 605 3.81 9.14 1.69
CA ILE A 605 4.26 8.01 2.52
C ILE A 605 5.06 8.53 3.72
N ALA A 606 5.98 9.46 3.49
CA ALA A 606 6.79 10.06 4.56
C ALA A 606 5.95 10.88 5.54
N LEU A 607 5.02 11.72 5.06
CA LEU A 607 4.10 12.48 5.90
C LEU A 607 3.24 11.55 6.79
N VAL A 608 2.62 10.52 6.20
CA VAL A 608 1.81 9.54 6.94
C VAL A 608 2.66 8.78 7.95
N THR A 609 3.91 8.43 7.61
CA THR A 609 4.83 7.76 8.53
C THR A 609 5.23 8.67 9.70
N VAL A 610 5.50 9.96 9.46
CA VAL A 610 5.79 10.95 10.52
C VAL A 610 4.58 11.14 11.44
N LEU A 611 3.37 11.33 10.89
CA LEU A 611 2.14 11.48 11.68
C LEU A 611 1.84 10.22 12.50
N GLY A 612 2.00 9.04 11.89
CA GLY A 612 1.87 7.74 12.56
C GLY A 612 2.90 7.54 13.69
N ALA A 613 4.15 7.95 13.47
CA ALA A 613 5.21 7.89 14.47
C ALA A 613 4.94 8.83 15.66
N VAL A 614 4.47 10.06 15.40
CA VAL A 614 4.05 11.01 16.44
C VAL A 614 2.90 10.43 17.27
N TRP A 615 1.83 9.97 16.62
CA TRP A 615 0.69 9.34 17.30
C TRP A 615 1.11 8.13 18.14
N LEU A 616 1.90 7.22 17.54
CA LEU A 616 2.36 6.01 18.21
C LEU A 616 3.32 6.32 19.38
N ALA A 617 4.09 7.41 19.32
CA ALA A 617 4.96 7.85 20.42
C ALA A 617 4.19 8.32 21.66
N LEU A 618 2.99 8.91 21.48
CA LEU A 618 2.11 9.30 22.61
C LEU A 618 1.67 8.09 23.44
N VAL A 619 1.32 6.98 22.77
CA VAL A 619 0.82 5.74 23.38
C VAL A 619 1.91 4.70 23.70
N SER A 620 3.18 4.99 23.35
CA SER A 620 4.32 4.09 23.59
C SER A 620 5.09 4.41 24.87
N ARG A 621 5.72 3.37 25.47
CA ARG A 621 6.71 3.49 26.56
C ARG A 621 7.78 4.56 26.21
N PRO A 622 8.28 5.36 27.18
CA PRO A 622 9.06 6.57 26.91
C PRO A 622 10.24 6.36 25.95
N GLY A 623 11.13 5.39 26.21
CA GLY A 623 12.26 5.10 25.32
C GLY A 623 11.86 4.68 23.90
N ARG A 624 10.80 3.87 23.73
CA ARG A 624 10.27 3.50 22.39
C ARG A 624 9.64 4.70 21.68
N GLY A 625 8.91 5.54 22.41
CA GLY A 625 8.32 6.78 21.88
C GLY A 625 9.38 7.80 21.44
N ALA A 626 10.44 7.99 22.22
CA ALA A 626 11.56 8.85 21.84
C ALA A 626 12.27 8.35 20.57
N ALA A 627 12.47 7.03 20.43
CA ALA A 627 13.02 6.45 19.21
C ALA A 627 12.12 6.68 17.98
N LEU A 628 10.80 6.52 18.10
CA LEU A 628 9.87 6.84 17.00
C LEU A 628 9.98 8.31 16.56
N LEU A 629 10.05 9.24 17.51
CA LEU A 629 10.21 10.67 17.24
C LEU A 629 11.57 11.01 16.61
N LEU A 630 12.65 10.33 17.03
CA LEU A 630 13.98 10.46 16.42
C LEU A 630 13.97 9.98 14.96
N GLY A 631 13.34 8.83 14.66
CA GLY A 631 13.17 8.37 13.29
C GLY A 631 12.36 9.34 12.43
N ALA A 632 11.31 9.94 13.00
CA ALA A 632 10.52 10.96 12.33
C ALA A 632 11.35 12.23 12.04
N ALA A 633 12.21 12.63 12.98
CA ALA A 633 13.15 13.73 12.78
C ALA A 633 14.15 13.45 11.65
N CYS A 634 14.62 12.20 11.47
CA CYS A 634 15.43 11.83 10.31
C CYS A 634 14.67 12.00 8.98
N VAL A 635 13.38 11.65 8.94
CA VAL A 635 12.52 11.86 7.75
C VAL A 635 12.36 13.35 7.43
N THR A 636 12.08 14.19 8.42
CA THR A 636 11.92 15.63 8.19
C THR A 636 13.23 16.37 7.94
N ALA A 637 14.34 15.92 8.54
CA ALA A 637 15.68 16.42 8.21
C ALA A 637 16.05 16.09 6.76
N THR A 638 15.71 14.88 6.28
CA THR A 638 15.90 14.51 4.88
C THR A 638 15.09 15.44 3.96
N ARG A 639 13.81 15.73 4.26
CA ARG A 639 13.02 16.74 3.52
C ARG A 639 13.67 18.14 3.52
N ALA A 640 14.30 18.55 4.61
CA ALA A 640 15.01 19.84 4.67
C ALA A 640 16.29 19.87 3.81
N LEU A 641 17.01 18.74 3.69
CA LEU A 641 18.22 18.63 2.88
C LEU A 641 17.97 18.67 1.36
N GLU A 642 16.72 18.60 0.92
CA GLU A 642 16.35 18.74 -0.50
C GLU A 642 16.81 20.08 -1.10
N TYR A 643 16.68 21.20 -0.37
CA TYR A 643 17.13 22.51 -0.84
C TYR A 643 18.65 22.55 -1.12
N PRO A 644 19.55 22.36 -0.13
CA PRO A 644 20.99 22.49 -0.36
C PRO A 644 21.56 21.44 -1.31
N LEU A 645 20.93 20.26 -1.44
CA LEU A 645 21.38 19.23 -2.38
C LEU A 645 20.93 19.49 -3.82
N SER A 646 19.83 20.22 -4.03
CA SER A 646 19.22 20.48 -5.35
C SER A 646 19.14 21.96 -5.76
N GLU A 647 19.79 22.88 -5.04
CA GLU A 647 19.81 24.32 -5.38
C GLU A 647 20.34 24.62 -6.80
N SER A 648 21.20 23.75 -7.33
CA SER A 648 21.75 23.83 -8.69
C SER A 648 20.83 23.26 -9.78
N ARG A 649 19.62 22.79 -9.42
CA ARG A 649 18.65 22.19 -10.37
C ARG A 649 18.04 23.21 -11.34
N VAL A 650 17.83 24.45 -10.88
CA VAL A 650 17.21 25.53 -11.67
C VAL A 650 17.90 26.86 -11.35
N ALA A 651 18.13 27.70 -12.36
CA ALA A 651 18.65 29.04 -12.15
C ALA A 651 17.67 29.89 -11.32
N GLY A 652 18.19 30.66 -10.35
CA GLY A 652 17.35 31.45 -9.45
C GLY A 652 16.59 30.63 -8.39
N THR A 653 17.07 29.42 -8.06
CA THR A 653 16.51 28.64 -6.95
C THR A 653 16.69 29.37 -5.62
N ALA A 654 15.59 29.45 -4.85
CA ALA A 654 15.48 30.09 -3.56
C ALA A 654 14.73 29.19 -2.56
N PRO A 655 14.97 29.32 -1.24
CA PRO A 655 14.33 28.48 -0.24
C PRO A 655 12.82 28.75 -0.14
N GLY A 656 12.03 27.69 -0.29
CA GLY A 656 10.58 27.72 -0.13
C GLY A 656 10.15 27.63 1.34
N PRO A 657 8.88 27.95 1.67
CA PRO A 657 8.37 27.87 3.03
C PRO A 657 8.38 26.44 3.60
N GLY A 658 8.33 25.41 2.74
CA GLY A 658 8.46 24.01 3.16
C GLY A 658 9.80 23.70 3.83
N LEU A 659 10.89 24.40 3.46
CA LEU A 659 12.22 24.22 4.08
C LEU A 659 12.18 24.60 5.56
N TRP A 660 11.70 25.81 5.85
CA TRP A 660 11.63 26.36 7.20
C TRP A 660 10.70 25.53 8.10
N LEU A 661 9.59 25.05 7.55
CA LEU A 661 8.68 24.16 8.25
C LEU A 661 9.29 22.77 8.47
N ALA A 662 10.06 22.22 7.54
CA ALA A 662 10.78 20.95 7.73
C ALA A 662 11.84 21.07 8.84
N LEU A 663 12.59 22.18 8.88
CA LEU A 663 13.54 22.47 9.97
C LEU A 663 12.84 22.63 11.32
N ALA A 664 11.76 23.43 11.38
CA ALA A 664 10.97 23.61 12.60
C ALA A 664 10.35 22.30 13.10
N THR A 665 9.85 21.46 12.19
CA THR A 665 9.33 20.12 12.51
C THR A 665 10.43 19.24 13.09
N THR A 666 11.62 19.22 12.46
CA THR A 666 12.78 18.44 12.92
C THR A 666 13.18 18.85 14.33
N ALA A 667 13.29 20.16 14.60
CA ALA A 667 13.58 20.67 15.93
C ALA A 667 12.49 20.28 16.96
N ALA A 668 11.21 20.42 16.63
CA ALA A 668 10.10 20.04 17.50
C ALA A 668 10.10 18.54 17.84
N LEU A 669 10.37 17.68 16.85
CA LEU A 669 10.47 16.22 17.04
C LEU A 669 11.67 15.83 17.92
N LEU A 670 12.84 16.48 17.75
CA LEU A 670 14.01 16.24 18.60
C LEU A 670 13.76 16.70 20.04
N ILE A 671 13.17 17.88 20.25
CA ILE A 671 12.79 18.37 21.59
C ILE A 671 11.78 17.42 22.25
N ALA A 672 10.77 16.96 21.51
CA ALA A 672 9.79 16.00 22.00
C ALA A 672 10.43 14.63 22.33
N ALA A 673 11.41 14.17 21.55
CA ALA A 673 12.17 12.95 21.84
C ALA A 673 12.97 13.08 23.15
N VAL A 674 13.73 14.17 23.33
CA VAL A 674 14.51 14.44 24.55
C VAL A 674 13.60 14.55 25.78
N ALA A 675 12.50 15.30 25.67
CA ALA A 675 11.50 15.46 26.73
C ALA A 675 10.75 14.15 27.08
N ARG A 676 10.77 13.16 26.17
CA ARG A 676 10.25 11.81 26.40
C ARG A 676 11.28 10.89 27.05
N THR A 677 12.58 11.07 26.79
CA THR A 677 13.66 10.35 27.50
C THR A 677 13.93 10.87 28.91
N SER A 678 13.79 12.18 29.18
CA SER A 678 14.07 12.76 30.50
C SER A 678 13.00 12.47 31.58
N ARG A 679 12.07 11.54 31.29
CA ARG A 679 10.94 11.15 32.15
C ARG A 679 10.85 9.62 32.36
N SER A 680 11.87 8.88 31.93
CA SER A 680 12.11 7.48 32.29
C SER A 680 13.20 7.39 33.33
#